data_AF-A0A373UNK1-F1
#
_entry.id   AF-A0A373UNK1-F1
#
_cell.length_a   1.000
_cell.length_b   1.000
_cell.length_c   1.000
_cell.angle_alpha   90.00
_cell.angle_beta   90.00
_cell.angle_gamma   90.00
#
_symmetry.space_group_name_H-M   'P 1'
#
loop_
_entity.id
_entity.type
_entity.pdbx_description
1 polymer ?
#
loop_
_entity_poly.entity_id
_entity_poly.type
_entity_poly.pdbx_seq_one_letter_code
_entity_poly.pdbx_strand_id
1 'polypeptide(L)'
;MKKILKRATACLLAVLMLAGEAPVQRVFAAEAVQPETEQQVEEVNEAESVETTETETQTETEQQAGETETATEINEEAKMTEAEQPETEQAEEDASVQEETPLLNYVYVDKNNVEINGEQNIVLSVGDDSTVIESARLFLQKKDGEQYALEASAIDGNAMLFTEKYLDENRTGVYTLYSYEVTVNGVVYTQVLSEAGVNVSYGVNCDIESQPDAQVVNEEDTEPDVDYDVVSFDKDGNQISEESIASAIENQRQEQNEDGLTRSTYGSNGNIVVVLDPGHDGSHGGTSGNGVAESVINLKIAQYCKEELQKYSGVTVYMTRDSQTCPYGGSSVDAKSCNESRVAYAKSVGADIYVSLHNNSASSSEASGVEIYYPNTNYNPSVSRTGEELASQILRQLTALGLKNRGTKIRTCKDTVPEYQYPDGSQADYYAVIRNCKKEGIPAIIVEHAFVTNPSDVSNYLSTDEQLKKLGVADATGIAQYYNLKQGFQINEIDFQDKNSSVEVSAKCSDMKGIKYRYLYYDLAAQSWGVISEWTTESKVEWQPKAGNYWVQVAAIDSNGNGTTKTVSYAATHNYTGYYLDLNGMCYIMRDNGIDVGVAYDSNASDVKFRWQAYNLDKQQWSMVADWTGSNWVTWKPEQGNFWLYVEAMTPDGATQNTIMCFASQKDYSHHSLNLNGMCYNIYDDRIDVGIAYDSDDSNVTFKWEAYNLDKQEWNLVADWTGSNWVSWYPDKGNYWMHVTARTSDGVTKEYTICFNAARNYNHKYITINGICSVNDKAAINLGVSYNTNDTSPAFRWQIYDLSTSTWSTLTDWTGSNWVSWYPGSGNYWVYVEARTSDGTVESYCIAYQVTARYEIMGTTSTNISQMVAYYNANNAYPEFYASSDAPTIEAFCQIYLEECQAEGLKAEVAFCQAMLETGFLRYGGDVQINQYNFAGLGATGNGAPGNSFGSVREGIRAQVQHLKAYASTAGLNQPCVDSRFQYVKRGTAPYVEWLGIQENPYGKGWATAKNYGYNIVNLYMAKLFRY
;
A
#
# COMPACT_ATOMS: atom_id res chain seq x y z
N MET A 1 -11.49 -47.92 -6.85
CA MET A 1 -11.77 -47.87 -8.31
C MET A 1 -11.30 -46.58 -9.00
N LYS A 2 -11.45 -45.39 -8.40
CA LYS A 2 -11.07 -44.11 -9.06
C LYS A 2 -9.57 -43.92 -9.39
N LYS A 3 -8.63 -44.58 -8.69
CA LYS A 3 -7.18 -44.50 -9.00
C LYS A 3 -6.72 -45.40 -10.17
N ILE A 4 -7.50 -46.43 -10.53
CA ILE A 4 -7.15 -47.37 -11.62
C ILE A 4 -7.73 -46.88 -12.96
N LEU A 5 -8.91 -46.25 -12.94
CA LEU A 5 -9.54 -45.67 -14.13
C LEU A 5 -8.76 -44.46 -14.68
N LYS A 6 -8.13 -43.65 -13.81
CA LYS A 6 -7.30 -42.50 -14.22
C LYS A 6 -5.98 -42.91 -14.90
N ARG A 7 -5.41 -44.09 -14.57
CA ARG A 7 -4.20 -44.61 -15.24
C ARG A 7 -4.49 -45.15 -16.65
N ALA A 8 -5.69 -45.69 -16.89
CA ALA A 8 -6.10 -46.19 -18.21
C ALA A 8 -6.39 -45.06 -19.23
N THR A 9 -6.70 -43.85 -18.74
CA THR A 9 -7.03 -42.69 -19.61
C THR A 9 -5.76 -42.07 -20.22
N ALA A 10 -4.62 -42.13 -19.51
CA ALA A 10 -3.33 -41.60 -19.99
C ALA A 10 -2.77 -42.38 -21.19
N CYS A 11 -2.96 -43.70 -21.26
CA CYS A 11 -2.53 -44.52 -22.41
C CYS A 11 -3.42 -44.34 -23.66
N LEU A 12 -4.68 -43.91 -23.49
CA LEU A 12 -5.62 -43.75 -24.61
C LEU A 12 -5.41 -42.42 -25.37
N LEU A 13 -4.94 -41.37 -24.68
CA LEU A 13 -4.72 -40.03 -25.24
C LEU A 13 -3.46 -39.93 -26.11
N ALA A 14 -2.41 -40.71 -25.84
CA ALA A 14 -1.21 -40.76 -26.68
C ALA A 14 -1.44 -41.39 -28.06
N VAL A 15 -2.48 -42.22 -28.23
CA VAL A 15 -2.77 -42.94 -29.49
C VAL A 15 -3.72 -42.15 -30.40
N LEU A 16 -4.55 -41.26 -29.85
CA LEU A 16 -5.59 -40.55 -30.61
C LEU A 16 -5.10 -39.30 -31.38
N MET A 17 -3.93 -38.73 -31.04
CA MET A 17 -3.44 -37.48 -31.66
C MET A 17 -2.49 -37.67 -32.87
N LEU A 18 -2.24 -38.90 -33.32
CA LEU A 18 -1.32 -39.19 -34.44
C LEU A 18 -1.98 -39.40 -35.82
N ALA A 19 -3.27 -39.11 -35.99
CA ALA A 19 -3.97 -39.36 -37.25
C ALA A 19 -4.52 -38.07 -37.90
N GLY A 20 -3.71 -37.44 -38.77
CA GLY A 20 -4.21 -36.59 -39.85
C GLY A 20 -3.25 -35.52 -40.37
N GLU A 21 -2.56 -35.78 -41.50
CA GLU A 21 -1.98 -34.72 -42.33
C GLU A 21 -2.05 -35.04 -43.83
N ALA A 22 -2.39 -34.03 -44.65
CA ALA A 22 -1.74 -33.59 -45.91
C ALA A 22 -2.66 -32.62 -46.72
N PRO A 23 -2.16 -31.82 -47.69
CA PRO A 23 -1.29 -30.63 -47.52
C PRO A 23 -1.72 -29.40 -48.37
N VAL A 24 -0.82 -28.40 -48.50
CA VAL A 24 -0.71 -27.30 -49.51
C VAL A 24 -1.36 -25.95 -49.08
N GLN A 25 -0.77 -24.74 -49.13
CA GLN A 25 0.39 -24.13 -49.84
C GLN A 25 0.88 -22.85 -49.12
N ARG A 26 2.17 -22.51 -49.25
CA ARG A 26 2.78 -21.20 -48.92
C ARG A 26 2.48 -20.14 -49.99
N VAL A 27 2.39 -18.86 -49.60
CA VAL A 27 2.91 -17.72 -50.39
C VAL A 27 3.54 -16.67 -49.48
N PHE A 28 4.75 -16.24 -49.86
CA PHE A 28 5.59 -15.19 -49.28
C PHE A 28 5.29 -13.80 -49.89
N ALA A 29 5.72 -12.76 -49.15
CA ALA A 29 6.35 -11.48 -49.58
C ALA A 29 5.70 -10.29 -48.85
N ALA A 30 6.37 -9.21 -48.47
CA ALA A 30 7.77 -8.81 -48.39
C ALA A 30 7.76 -7.37 -47.83
N GLU A 31 8.75 -7.05 -46.98
CA GLU A 31 9.50 -5.78 -46.93
C GLU A 31 8.74 -4.49 -46.59
N ALA A 32 9.31 -3.46 -45.97
CA ALA A 32 10.52 -3.13 -45.22
C ALA A 32 10.19 -1.70 -44.69
N VAL A 33 10.72 -1.14 -43.61
CA VAL A 33 12.06 -0.59 -43.41
C VAL A 33 11.99 0.08 -42.02
N GLN A 34 13.10 -0.07 -41.28
CA GLN A 34 13.48 0.54 -39.99
C GLN A 34 13.71 2.09 -40.16
N PRO A 35 14.47 2.85 -39.35
CA PRO A 35 15.30 2.49 -38.20
C PRO A 35 15.35 3.49 -37.04
N GLU A 36 16.03 3.07 -35.98
CA GLU A 36 17.23 3.73 -35.39
C GLU A 36 16.81 4.56 -34.17
N THR A 37 17.45 4.48 -33.02
CA THR A 37 18.90 4.55 -32.71
C THR A 37 19.09 3.94 -31.31
N GLU A 38 20.08 3.07 -31.08
CA GLU A 38 21.45 3.40 -30.55
C GLU A 38 21.40 4.05 -29.15
N GLN A 39 22.22 3.71 -28.15
CA GLN A 39 23.46 2.93 -28.04
C GLN A 39 23.76 2.88 -26.52
N GLN A 40 24.23 1.75 -25.96
CA GLN A 40 25.61 1.56 -25.46
C GLN A 40 25.96 2.35 -24.17
N VAL A 41 26.74 1.88 -23.19
CA VAL A 41 27.42 0.60 -22.90
C VAL A 41 28.20 0.82 -21.58
N GLU A 42 28.48 -0.27 -20.86
CA GLU A 42 29.70 -0.50 -20.04
C GLU A 42 29.99 0.44 -18.85
N GLU A 43 30.72 0.10 -17.80
CA GLU A 43 31.59 -1.03 -17.41
C GLU A 43 31.77 -0.84 -15.86
N VAL A 44 31.60 -1.84 -14.99
CA VAL A 44 32.54 -2.90 -14.60
C VAL A 44 33.43 -2.56 -13.39
N ASN A 45 33.68 -3.64 -12.63
CA ASN A 45 34.71 -3.90 -11.61
C ASN A 45 34.44 -3.44 -10.18
N GLU A 46 34.80 -4.20 -9.14
CA GLU A 46 35.06 -5.63 -8.89
C GLU A 46 35.58 -5.65 -7.44
N ALA A 47 35.45 -6.81 -6.78
CA ALA A 47 36.25 -7.29 -5.65
C ALA A 47 36.07 -6.59 -4.27
N GLU A 48 36.21 -7.26 -3.13
CA GLU A 48 36.10 -8.64 -2.64
C GLU A 48 36.47 -8.57 -1.13
N SER A 49 36.15 -9.63 -0.37
CA SER A 49 36.56 -9.97 1.02
C SER A 49 35.85 -9.20 2.16
N VAL A 50 35.00 -9.80 3.02
CA VAL A 50 35.16 -10.97 3.97
C VAL A 50 36.17 -10.58 5.07
N GLU A 51 35.86 -10.52 6.38
CA GLU A 51 35.26 -11.52 7.28
C GLU A 51 35.04 -10.92 8.71
N THR A 52 33.94 -11.31 9.40
CA THR A 52 33.80 -11.65 10.87
C THR A 52 34.25 -10.67 11.97
N THR A 53 33.71 -10.55 13.19
CA THR A 53 32.71 -11.24 14.07
C THR A 53 32.63 -10.36 15.35
N GLU A 54 31.44 -10.06 15.88
CA GLU A 54 30.91 -10.51 17.19
C GLU A 54 30.96 -9.53 18.38
N THR A 55 29.83 -9.59 19.11
CA THR A 55 29.53 -9.38 20.54
C THR A 55 29.59 -8.01 21.26
N GLU A 56 28.37 -7.53 21.56
CA GLU A 56 27.75 -7.25 22.88
C GLU A 56 28.29 -6.21 23.90
N THR A 57 27.29 -5.55 24.49
CA THR A 57 27.14 -4.99 25.86
C THR A 57 27.50 -3.52 26.17
N GLN A 58 26.42 -2.73 26.31
CA GLN A 58 26.01 -1.86 27.43
C GLN A 58 26.90 -0.74 28.03
N THR A 59 26.21 0.40 28.14
CA THR A 59 26.10 1.39 29.25
C THR A 59 27.02 2.62 29.33
N GLU A 60 26.31 3.78 29.31
CA GLU A 60 26.43 4.99 30.17
C GLU A 60 27.61 5.95 29.94
N THR A 61 27.43 7.09 29.25
CA THR A 61 26.81 8.42 29.58
C THR A 61 27.90 9.47 29.80
N GLU A 62 27.82 10.62 29.10
CA GLU A 62 27.62 11.96 29.68
C GLU A 62 27.78 13.10 28.64
N GLN A 63 26.88 14.10 28.77
CA GLN A 63 27.08 15.56 28.58
C GLN A 63 27.23 16.13 27.14
N GLN A 64 26.64 17.29 26.74
CA GLN A 64 25.73 18.27 27.36
C GLN A 64 25.31 19.34 26.31
N ALA A 65 24.12 19.95 26.51
CA ALA A 65 23.66 21.33 26.15
C ALA A 65 23.62 21.79 24.66
N GLY A 66 22.55 22.38 24.10
CA GLY A 66 21.70 23.50 24.59
C GLY A 66 22.33 24.83 24.12
N GLU A 67 21.70 25.83 23.50
CA GLU A 67 20.34 26.38 23.62
C GLU A 67 20.01 27.32 22.42
N THR A 68 18.71 27.56 22.26
CA THR A 68 17.98 28.61 21.50
C THR A 68 18.00 29.98 22.17
N GLU A 69 17.78 31.08 21.41
CA GLU A 69 17.11 32.33 21.87
C GLU A 69 16.67 33.19 20.64
N THR A 70 15.35 33.42 20.41
CA THR A 70 14.51 34.63 20.68
C THR A 70 14.72 35.83 19.72
N ALA A 71 13.78 36.72 19.35
CA ALA A 71 12.31 36.87 19.36
C ALA A 71 11.96 38.20 18.62
N THR A 72 10.66 38.52 18.48
CA THR A 72 9.97 39.80 18.09
C THR A 72 9.71 40.07 16.60
N GLU A 73 8.57 40.60 16.12
CA GLU A 73 7.13 40.57 16.49
C GLU A 73 6.34 41.16 15.27
N ILE A 74 5.27 40.47 14.81
CA ILE A 74 3.96 40.90 14.18
C ILE A 74 3.88 42.08 13.17
N ASN A 75 3.08 42.10 12.09
CA ASN A 75 2.08 41.17 11.51
C ASN A 75 1.75 41.60 10.05
N GLU A 76 1.20 40.65 9.27
CA GLU A 76 0.24 40.79 8.14
C GLU A 76 0.59 41.58 6.86
N GLU A 77 0.70 40.88 5.72
CA GLU A 77 -0.41 40.71 4.75
C GLU A 77 0.01 39.89 3.50
N ALA A 78 -0.99 39.22 2.90
CA ALA A 78 -1.12 38.77 1.51
C ALA A 78 -0.84 37.29 1.12
N LYS A 79 -1.95 36.54 1.12
CA LYS A 79 -2.61 35.84 -0.02
C LYS A 79 -1.85 34.82 -0.90
N MET A 80 -2.43 33.61 -0.87
CA MET A 80 -2.78 32.63 -1.94
C MET A 80 -1.64 32.23 -2.89
N THR A 81 -1.33 30.95 -3.13
CA THR A 81 -2.12 29.72 -3.28
C THR A 81 -1.13 28.56 -3.17
N GLU A 82 -1.45 27.47 -2.48
CA GLU A 82 -0.93 26.16 -2.87
C GLU A 82 -1.77 25.04 -2.28
N ALA A 83 -2.12 24.12 -3.17
CA ALA A 83 -3.02 23.00 -2.97
C ALA A 83 -2.20 21.70 -2.95
N GLU A 84 -2.73 20.76 -2.17
CA GLU A 84 -2.66 19.31 -2.36
C GLU A 84 -1.27 18.66 -2.58
N GLN A 85 -0.78 17.91 -1.59
CA GLN A 85 -0.57 16.45 -1.67
C GLN A 85 0.09 15.89 -0.38
N PRO A 86 -0.07 14.58 -0.09
CA PRO A 86 -0.35 14.08 1.25
C PRO A 86 0.85 13.40 1.93
N GLU A 87 0.81 13.34 3.27
CA GLU A 87 1.61 12.41 4.07
C GLU A 87 0.71 11.43 4.82
N THR A 88 0.92 10.16 4.51
CA THR A 88 0.82 8.97 5.38
C THR A 88 -0.53 8.69 6.04
N GLU A 89 -1.42 8.07 5.25
CA GLU A 89 -2.33 7.05 5.77
C GLU A 89 -1.54 5.75 5.95
N GLN A 90 -1.48 5.32 7.20
CA GLN A 90 -1.16 3.98 7.61
C GLN A 90 -2.38 3.12 7.25
N ALA A 91 -2.35 2.56 6.04
CA ALA A 91 -3.32 1.58 5.59
C ALA A 91 -3.08 0.27 6.35
N GLU A 92 -4.16 -0.17 6.97
CA GLU A 92 -4.39 -1.50 7.48
C GLU A 92 -4.20 -2.55 6.38
N GLU A 93 -3.84 -3.75 6.80
CA GLU A 93 -3.69 -4.95 5.99
C GLU A 93 -4.87 -5.16 5.03
N ASP A 94 -4.67 -4.85 3.75
CA ASP A 94 -5.42 -5.50 2.69
C ASP A 94 -4.82 -6.90 2.51
N ALA A 95 -5.61 -7.92 2.85
CA ALA A 95 -5.22 -9.31 2.73
C ALA A 95 -4.82 -9.59 1.27
N SER A 96 -3.51 -9.70 1.04
CA SER A 96 -3.00 -10.27 -0.20
C SER A 96 -3.57 -11.68 -0.32
N VAL A 97 -4.39 -11.89 -1.35
CA VAL A 97 -4.73 -13.24 -1.79
C VAL A 97 -3.41 -13.88 -2.20
N GLN A 98 -2.88 -14.75 -1.35
CA GLN A 98 -1.94 -15.77 -1.79
C GLN A 98 -2.69 -16.62 -2.81
N GLU A 99 -2.45 -16.40 -4.10
CA GLU A 99 -2.86 -17.38 -5.10
C GLU A 99 -2.11 -18.68 -4.82
N GLU A 100 -2.85 -19.71 -4.41
CA GLU A 100 -2.31 -21.04 -4.22
C GLU A 100 -1.70 -21.54 -5.54
N THR A 101 -0.40 -21.87 -5.52
CA THR A 101 0.26 -22.53 -6.64
C THR A 101 -0.50 -23.81 -7.01
N PRO A 102 -0.90 -24.02 -8.28
CA PRO A 102 -1.64 -25.21 -8.69
C PRO A 102 -0.87 -26.50 -8.32
N LEU A 103 -1.49 -27.39 -7.54
CA LEU A 103 -0.83 -28.60 -7.05
C LEU A 103 -0.48 -29.56 -8.21
N LEU A 104 0.77 -30.02 -8.27
CA LEU A 104 1.19 -31.08 -9.21
C LEU A 104 0.56 -32.43 -8.82
N ASN A 105 -0.29 -33.00 -9.68
CA ASN A 105 -1.04 -34.23 -9.41
C ASN A 105 -0.26 -35.50 -9.79
N TYR A 106 0.29 -35.54 -11.00
CA TYR A 106 1.08 -36.65 -11.49
C TYR A 106 2.00 -36.21 -12.65
N VAL A 107 3.07 -36.98 -12.82
CA VAL A 107 3.99 -36.92 -13.96
C VAL A 107 4.06 -38.32 -14.55
N TYR A 108 3.91 -38.43 -15.86
CA TYR A 108 4.05 -39.68 -16.61
C TYR A 108 5.06 -39.48 -17.75
N VAL A 109 5.99 -40.43 -17.86
CA VAL A 109 7.02 -40.47 -18.91
C VAL A 109 6.82 -41.77 -19.67
N ASP A 110 6.59 -41.67 -20.97
CA ASP A 110 6.20 -42.79 -21.84
C ASP A 110 7.27 -43.90 -21.89
N LYS A 111 8.54 -43.54 -22.12
CA LYS A 111 9.65 -44.50 -22.23
C LYS A 111 10.79 -44.16 -21.26
N ASN A 112 11.35 -45.19 -20.62
CA ASN A 112 12.52 -45.05 -19.75
C ASN A 112 13.82 -44.88 -20.55
N ASN A 113 13.86 -45.38 -21.79
CA ASN A 113 14.97 -45.22 -22.74
C ASN A 113 14.40 -44.98 -24.15
N VAL A 114 14.89 -43.94 -24.83
CA VAL A 114 14.46 -43.52 -26.17
C VAL A 114 15.63 -43.62 -27.13
N GLU A 115 15.52 -44.43 -28.18
CA GLU A 115 16.57 -44.54 -29.20
C GLU A 115 16.67 -43.26 -30.06
N ILE A 116 17.80 -43.05 -30.74
CA ILE A 116 17.93 -41.97 -31.73
C ILE A 116 16.95 -42.20 -32.88
N ASN A 117 16.26 -41.13 -33.29
CA ASN A 117 15.05 -41.07 -34.11
C ASN A 117 13.75 -41.50 -33.40
N GLY A 118 13.82 -41.79 -32.09
CA GLY A 118 12.68 -42.05 -31.24
C GLY A 118 12.00 -40.77 -30.74
N GLU A 119 10.74 -40.93 -30.33
CA GLU A 119 9.93 -39.88 -29.73
C GLU A 119 9.66 -40.20 -28.25
N GLN A 120 9.73 -39.16 -27.42
CA GLN A 120 9.40 -39.18 -26.00
C GLN A 120 8.15 -38.36 -25.74
N ASN A 121 7.16 -38.97 -25.06
CA ASN A 121 5.95 -38.30 -24.60
C ASN A 121 5.96 -38.15 -23.07
N ILE A 122 5.69 -36.94 -22.58
CA ILE A 122 5.68 -36.62 -21.15
C ILE A 122 4.36 -35.94 -20.82
N VAL A 123 3.63 -36.43 -19.82
CA VAL A 123 2.35 -35.86 -19.39
C VAL A 123 2.48 -35.35 -17.96
N LEU A 124 2.10 -34.08 -17.74
CA LEU A 124 1.94 -33.48 -16.42
C LEU A 124 0.47 -33.15 -16.19
N SER A 125 0.03 -33.15 -14.94
CA SER A 125 -1.28 -32.60 -14.56
C SER A 125 -1.14 -31.73 -13.31
N VAL A 126 -1.73 -30.53 -13.35
CA VAL A 126 -1.63 -29.51 -12.29
C VAL A 126 -3.00 -28.93 -11.96
N GLY A 127 -3.30 -28.69 -10.68
CA GLY A 127 -4.60 -28.16 -10.23
C GLY A 127 -5.74 -29.20 -10.27
N ASP A 128 -6.99 -28.77 -10.24
CA ASP A 128 -8.16 -29.66 -10.24
C ASP A 128 -8.90 -29.68 -11.60
N ASP A 129 -10.04 -30.38 -11.69
CA ASP A 129 -10.82 -30.50 -12.93
C ASP A 129 -11.43 -29.14 -13.39
N SER A 130 -11.25 -28.05 -12.63
CA SER A 130 -11.63 -26.68 -12.99
C SER A 130 -10.46 -25.79 -13.39
N THR A 131 -9.22 -26.28 -13.27
CA THR A 131 -8.00 -25.54 -13.66
C THR A 131 -7.90 -25.48 -15.19
N VAL A 132 -7.85 -24.28 -15.74
CA VAL A 132 -7.70 -24.03 -17.19
C VAL A 132 -6.28 -23.56 -17.46
N ILE A 133 -5.51 -24.37 -18.17
CA ILE A 133 -4.12 -24.07 -18.49
C ILE A 133 -4.07 -23.38 -19.86
N GLU A 134 -3.53 -22.17 -19.91
CA GLU A 134 -3.45 -21.35 -21.12
C GLU A 134 -2.20 -21.68 -21.95
N SER A 135 -1.07 -21.88 -21.27
CA SER A 135 0.18 -22.34 -21.87
C SER A 135 1.03 -23.09 -20.85
N ALA A 136 1.89 -24.00 -21.32
CA ALA A 136 2.79 -24.74 -20.46
C ALA A 136 4.14 -25.04 -21.13
N ARG A 137 5.22 -24.97 -20.34
CA ARG A 137 6.60 -25.33 -20.71
C ARG A 137 7.19 -26.30 -19.72
N LEU A 138 8.00 -27.23 -20.23
CA LEU A 138 8.78 -28.17 -19.43
C LEU A 138 10.26 -27.98 -19.69
N PHE A 139 11.05 -27.79 -18.64
CA PHE A 139 12.50 -27.69 -18.71
C PHE A 139 13.13 -29.04 -18.35
N LEU A 140 13.91 -29.57 -19.28
CA LEU A 140 14.71 -30.76 -19.14
C LEU A 140 16.17 -30.37 -18.92
N GLN A 141 16.87 -31.07 -18.04
CA GLN A 141 18.30 -30.91 -17.83
C GLN A 141 19.03 -32.21 -18.18
N LYS A 142 19.94 -32.13 -19.14
CA LYS A 142 20.86 -33.23 -19.47
C LYS A 142 21.96 -33.30 -18.42
N LYS A 143 22.47 -34.50 -18.14
CA LYS A 143 23.48 -34.76 -17.09
C LYS A 143 24.78 -33.94 -17.21
N ASP A 144 25.11 -33.44 -18.41
CA ASP A 144 26.24 -32.54 -18.68
C ASP A 144 25.95 -31.06 -18.32
N GLY A 145 24.74 -30.76 -17.84
CA GLY A 145 24.30 -29.44 -17.37
C GLY A 145 23.49 -28.65 -18.39
N GLU A 146 23.40 -29.12 -19.63
CA GLU A 146 22.67 -28.43 -20.71
C GLU A 146 21.15 -28.52 -20.50
N GLN A 147 20.45 -27.40 -20.62
CA GLN A 147 19.01 -27.30 -20.42
C GLN A 147 18.25 -27.14 -21.74
N TYR A 148 17.10 -27.79 -21.82
CA TYR A 148 16.23 -27.81 -23.00
C TYR A 148 14.80 -27.48 -22.55
N ALA A 149 14.12 -26.59 -23.27
CA ALA A 149 12.72 -26.24 -22.99
C ALA A 149 11.80 -26.87 -24.04
N LEU A 150 10.75 -27.54 -23.58
CA LEU A 150 9.69 -28.11 -24.41
C LEU A 150 8.40 -27.32 -24.19
N GLU A 151 7.78 -26.87 -25.27
CA GLU A 151 6.42 -26.33 -25.25
C GLU A 151 5.42 -27.49 -25.25
N ALA A 152 4.26 -27.32 -24.61
CA ALA A 152 3.22 -28.35 -24.63
C ALA A 152 2.72 -28.61 -26.07
N SER A 153 2.73 -29.89 -26.48
CA SER A 153 2.20 -30.34 -27.77
C SER A 153 0.67 -30.45 -27.75
N ALA A 154 0.06 -30.64 -26.58
CA ALA A 154 -1.38 -30.55 -26.36
C ALA A 154 -1.72 -30.19 -24.91
N ILE A 155 -2.84 -29.50 -24.70
CA ILE A 155 -3.40 -29.18 -23.38
C ILE A 155 -4.88 -29.58 -23.41
N ASP A 156 -5.32 -30.38 -22.45
CA ASP A 156 -6.73 -30.79 -22.28
C ASP A 156 -7.11 -30.69 -20.80
N GLY A 157 -7.89 -29.65 -20.47
CA GLY A 157 -8.24 -29.28 -19.10
C GLY A 157 -7.00 -29.01 -18.25
N ASN A 158 -6.78 -29.85 -17.23
CA ASN A 158 -5.69 -29.73 -16.28
C ASN A 158 -4.49 -30.67 -16.59
N ALA A 159 -4.46 -31.26 -17.78
CA ALA A 159 -3.39 -32.13 -18.26
C ALA A 159 -2.67 -31.51 -19.47
N MET A 160 -1.35 -31.66 -19.51
CA MET A 160 -0.47 -31.14 -20.54
C MET A 160 0.43 -32.27 -21.07
N LEU A 161 0.51 -32.40 -22.39
CA LEU A 161 1.38 -33.33 -23.09
C LEU A 161 2.57 -32.56 -23.68
N PHE A 162 3.77 -33.09 -23.50
CA PHE A 162 5.00 -32.63 -24.14
C PHE A 162 5.56 -33.76 -24.98
N THR A 163 5.98 -33.44 -26.21
CA THR A 163 6.51 -34.41 -27.16
C THR A 163 7.84 -33.92 -27.71
N GLU A 164 8.89 -34.72 -27.58
CA GLU A 164 10.21 -34.41 -28.13
C GLU A 164 10.75 -35.56 -28.98
N LYS A 165 11.28 -35.22 -30.16
CA LYS A 165 11.92 -36.17 -31.08
C LYS A 165 13.43 -36.03 -31.05
N TYR A 166 14.12 -37.11 -30.72
CA TYR A 166 15.58 -37.12 -30.58
C TYR A 166 16.26 -37.54 -31.87
N LEU A 167 16.40 -36.62 -32.82
CA LEU A 167 16.92 -36.89 -34.16
C LEU A 167 18.46 -36.82 -34.27
N ASP A 168 19.14 -36.21 -33.30
CA ASP A 168 20.59 -35.97 -33.32
C ASP A 168 21.32 -36.86 -32.30
N GLU A 169 22.35 -37.60 -32.75
CA GLU A 169 23.18 -38.44 -31.89
C GLU A 169 23.86 -37.65 -30.75
N ASN A 170 24.11 -36.34 -30.92
CA ASN A 170 24.66 -35.47 -29.88
C ASN A 170 23.72 -35.27 -28.68
N ARG A 171 22.43 -35.58 -28.87
CA ARG A 171 21.40 -35.55 -27.81
C ARG A 171 21.40 -36.83 -26.98
N THR A 172 22.29 -37.79 -27.22
CA THR A 172 22.48 -38.98 -26.38
C THR A 172 22.84 -38.57 -24.95
N GLY A 173 22.17 -39.15 -23.96
CA GLY A 173 22.43 -38.88 -22.55
C GLY A 173 21.20 -39.04 -21.66
N VAL A 174 21.39 -38.85 -20.35
CA VAL A 174 20.33 -38.88 -19.35
C VAL A 174 19.73 -37.48 -19.18
N TYR A 175 18.41 -37.38 -19.28
CA TYR A 175 17.64 -36.16 -19.09
C TYR A 175 16.81 -36.27 -17.82
N THR A 176 16.86 -35.24 -16.98
CA THR A 176 16.02 -35.10 -15.79
C THR A 176 14.98 -34.00 -16.04
N LEU A 177 13.73 -34.24 -15.65
CA LEU A 177 12.70 -33.21 -15.65
C LEU A 177 13.01 -32.23 -14.51
N TYR A 178 13.39 -31.00 -14.85
CA TYR A 178 13.96 -30.04 -13.90
C TYR A 178 12.89 -29.12 -13.31
N SER A 179 12.19 -28.36 -14.16
CA SER A 179 11.10 -27.47 -13.76
C SER A 179 10.01 -27.42 -14.83
N TYR A 180 8.83 -26.93 -14.48
CA TYR A 180 7.80 -26.58 -15.46
C TYR A 180 7.26 -25.17 -15.18
N GLU A 181 6.74 -24.54 -16.23
CA GLU A 181 6.02 -23.27 -16.17
C GLU A 181 4.61 -23.45 -16.72
N VAL A 182 3.61 -22.93 -16.02
CA VAL A 182 2.21 -22.93 -16.48
C VAL A 182 1.60 -21.55 -16.34
N THR A 183 0.77 -21.17 -17.29
CA THR A 183 -0.02 -19.95 -17.23
C THR A 183 -1.47 -20.31 -16.93
N VAL A 184 -1.99 -19.83 -15.81
CA VAL A 184 -3.39 -20.01 -15.40
C VAL A 184 -3.94 -18.62 -15.08
N ASN A 185 -5.05 -18.23 -15.71
CA ASN A 185 -5.67 -16.90 -15.56
C ASN A 185 -4.70 -15.73 -15.83
N GLY A 186 -3.81 -15.87 -16.81
CA GLY A 186 -2.78 -14.87 -17.14
C GLY A 186 -1.60 -14.75 -16.17
N VAL A 187 -1.54 -15.55 -15.10
CA VAL A 187 -0.43 -15.60 -14.14
C VAL A 187 0.49 -16.78 -14.45
N VAL A 188 1.80 -16.55 -14.50
CA VAL A 188 2.81 -17.60 -14.76
C VAL A 188 3.31 -18.18 -13.43
N TYR A 189 3.14 -19.49 -13.26
CA TYR A 189 3.66 -20.25 -12.13
C TYR A 189 4.82 -21.13 -12.59
N THR A 190 5.96 -21.04 -11.91
CA THR A 190 7.15 -21.86 -12.14
C THR A 190 7.36 -22.79 -10.95
N GLN A 191 7.49 -24.10 -11.19
CA GLN A 191 7.75 -25.08 -10.13
C GLN A 191 8.92 -26.00 -10.50
N VAL A 192 9.90 -26.08 -9.60
CA VAL A 192 10.98 -27.07 -9.68
C VAL A 192 10.45 -28.42 -9.21
N LEU A 193 10.56 -29.47 -10.03
CA LEU A 193 9.94 -30.77 -9.74
C LEU A 193 10.57 -31.46 -8.51
N SER A 194 11.87 -31.29 -8.30
CA SER A 194 12.56 -31.86 -7.13
C SER A 194 12.08 -31.27 -5.80
N GLU A 195 11.65 -30.00 -5.80
CA GLU A 195 11.06 -29.34 -4.62
C GLU A 195 9.64 -29.86 -4.33
N ALA A 196 8.93 -30.32 -5.36
CA ALA A 196 7.65 -31.02 -5.25
C ALA A 196 7.81 -32.53 -4.95
N GLY A 197 9.03 -33.00 -4.67
CA GLY A 197 9.32 -34.41 -4.37
C GLY A 197 9.30 -35.35 -5.58
N VAL A 198 9.29 -34.81 -6.80
CA VAL A 198 9.30 -35.58 -8.05
C VAL A 198 10.69 -35.54 -8.67
N ASN A 199 11.37 -36.69 -8.71
CA ASN A 199 12.69 -36.83 -9.33
C ASN A 199 12.62 -37.90 -10.43
N VAL A 200 12.36 -37.46 -11.67
CA VAL A 200 12.13 -38.35 -12.81
C VAL A 200 13.15 -38.05 -13.91
N SER A 201 13.77 -39.10 -14.42
CA SER A 201 14.76 -39.03 -15.49
C SER A 201 14.52 -40.15 -16.50
N TYR A 202 14.92 -39.94 -17.75
CA TYR A 202 14.94 -40.96 -18.80
C TYR A 202 16.23 -40.88 -19.61
N GLY A 203 16.61 -42.00 -20.22
CA GLY A 203 17.76 -42.08 -21.10
C GLY A 203 17.39 -41.83 -22.56
N VAL A 204 18.28 -41.17 -23.30
CA VAL A 204 18.23 -41.10 -24.77
C VAL A 204 19.44 -41.86 -25.30
N ASN A 205 19.19 -43.00 -25.94
CA ASN A 205 20.18 -43.93 -26.49
C ASN A 205 21.20 -44.42 -25.44
N CYS A 206 20.79 -44.47 -24.18
CA CYS A 206 21.55 -45.00 -23.06
C CYS A 206 20.60 -45.47 -21.96
N ASP A 207 20.96 -46.53 -21.25
CA ASP A 207 20.15 -47.00 -20.12
C ASP A 207 20.32 -46.11 -18.88
N ILE A 208 19.27 -46.02 -18.07
CA ILE A 208 19.25 -45.30 -16.80
C ILE A 208 18.88 -46.24 -15.64
N GLU A 209 19.65 -46.18 -14.55
CA GLU A 209 19.29 -46.80 -13.28
C GLU A 209 18.36 -45.87 -12.48
N SER A 210 17.10 -45.76 -12.89
CA SER A 210 16.06 -45.15 -12.05
C SER A 210 14.94 -46.17 -11.84
N GLN A 211 14.63 -46.51 -10.58
CA GLN A 211 13.51 -47.38 -10.26
C GLN A 211 12.19 -46.58 -10.24
N PRO A 212 11.18 -46.91 -11.08
CA PRO A 212 9.83 -46.37 -10.95
C PRO A 212 9.08 -47.03 -9.76
N ASP A 213 8.22 -46.29 -9.06
CA ASP A 213 7.41 -46.73 -7.90
C ASP A 213 6.31 -47.78 -8.22
N ALA A 214 6.47 -48.57 -9.27
CA ALA A 214 5.72 -49.82 -9.47
C ALA A 214 6.44 -50.74 -10.46
N GLN A 215 7.26 -51.66 -9.94
CA GLN A 215 7.64 -52.90 -10.65
C GLN A 215 6.65 -54.02 -10.30
N VAL A 216 6.12 -54.70 -11.31
CA VAL A 216 5.59 -56.07 -11.15
C VAL A 216 6.78 -57.00 -11.34
N VAL A 217 7.20 -57.64 -10.25
CA VAL A 217 8.28 -58.64 -10.26
C VAL A 217 7.68 -59.99 -10.64
N ASN A 218 8.20 -60.58 -11.71
CA ASN A 218 8.03 -62.00 -12.05
C ASN A 218 8.94 -62.84 -11.15
N GLU A 219 8.43 -63.92 -10.57
CA GLU A 219 9.27 -65.00 -10.03
C GLU A 219 9.50 -66.05 -11.11
N GLU A 220 10.78 -66.40 -11.25
CA GLU A 220 11.45 -67.20 -12.28
C GLU A 220 11.03 -68.68 -12.28
N ASP A 221 10.74 -69.25 -13.46
CA ASP A 221 11.53 -70.32 -14.08
C ASP A 221 10.72 -71.11 -15.14
N THR A 222 11.34 -71.25 -16.33
CA THR A 222 11.16 -72.29 -17.37
C THR A 222 9.95 -72.24 -18.34
N GLU A 223 10.25 -71.69 -19.53
CA GLU A 223 9.83 -72.03 -20.92
C GLU A 223 9.23 -73.44 -21.20
N PRO A 224 8.52 -73.70 -22.33
CA PRO A 224 8.25 -72.84 -23.51
C PRO A 224 6.78 -72.83 -24.02
N ASP A 225 6.49 -71.89 -24.93
CA ASP A 225 5.37 -71.84 -25.90
C ASP A 225 3.93 -71.93 -25.36
N VAL A 226 3.31 -70.79 -25.01
CA VAL A 226 1.83 -70.62 -25.08
C VAL A 226 1.47 -69.18 -25.46
N ASP A 227 0.60 -69.06 -26.46
CA ASP A 227 0.04 -67.85 -27.09
C ASP A 227 -0.33 -66.69 -26.14
N TYR A 228 -0.03 -65.47 -26.59
CA TYR A 228 -0.55 -64.24 -25.97
C TYR A 228 -2.03 -64.06 -26.35
N ASP A 229 -2.93 -64.60 -25.53
CA ASP A 229 -4.38 -64.49 -25.74
C ASP A 229 -4.84 -63.04 -25.49
N VAL A 230 -5.55 -62.46 -26.46
CA VAL A 230 -6.14 -61.13 -26.35
C VAL A 230 -7.45 -61.27 -25.60
N VAL A 231 -7.61 -60.60 -24.46
CA VAL A 231 -8.80 -60.78 -23.60
C VAL A 231 -9.66 -59.52 -23.59
N SER A 232 -10.94 -59.68 -23.93
CA SER A 232 -12.00 -58.69 -23.78
C SER A 232 -12.83 -58.98 -22.52
N PHE A 233 -13.66 -58.04 -22.10
CA PHE A 233 -14.61 -58.22 -20.99
C PHE A 233 -16.03 -57.97 -21.49
N ASP A 234 -16.95 -58.88 -21.15
CA ASP A 234 -18.37 -58.67 -21.46
C ASP A 234 -19.00 -57.59 -20.56
N LYS A 235 -20.24 -57.20 -20.89
CA LYS A 235 -21.02 -56.18 -20.16
C LYS A 235 -21.29 -56.48 -18.67
N ASP A 236 -20.97 -57.69 -18.22
CA ASP A 236 -21.14 -58.14 -16.84
C ASP A 236 -19.78 -58.38 -16.13
N GLY A 237 -18.66 -58.10 -16.81
CA GLY A 237 -17.31 -58.07 -16.26
C GLY A 237 -16.55 -59.41 -16.31
N ASN A 238 -17.02 -60.38 -17.10
CA ASN A 238 -16.32 -61.65 -17.28
C ASN A 238 -15.30 -61.58 -18.42
N GLN A 239 -14.17 -62.24 -18.23
CA GLN A 239 -13.06 -62.27 -19.19
C GLN A 239 -13.32 -63.27 -20.32
N ILE A 240 -13.19 -62.84 -21.57
CA ILE A 240 -13.36 -63.65 -22.78
C ILE A 240 -12.09 -63.56 -23.63
N SER A 241 -11.56 -64.69 -24.08
CA SER A 241 -10.36 -64.77 -24.93
C SER A 241 -10.71 -64.63 -26.42
N GLU A 242 -9.89 -63.87 -27.13
CA GLU A 242 -10.03 -63.45 -28.53
C GLU A 242 -8.71 -63.69 -29.29
N GLU A 243 -8.83 -64.07 -30.56
CA GLU A 243 -7.67 -64.56 -31.33
C GLU A 243 -6.69 -63.44 -31.79
N SER A 244 -7.02 -62.14 -31.65
CA SER A 244 -6.10 -61.00 -31.96
C SER A 244 -6.60 -59.62 -31.49
N ILE A 245 -5.70 -58.61 -31.41
CA ILE A 245 -6.03 -57.22 -31.07
C ILE A 245 -6.94 -56.59 -32.14
N ALA A 246 -6.78 -56.99 -33.40
CA ALA A 246 -7.63 -56.55 -34.50
C ALA A 246 -9.05 -57.13 -34.39
N SER A 247 -9.22 -58.39 -33.98
CA SER A 247 -10.54 -59.00 -33.76
C SER A 247 -11.22 -58.51 -32.48
N ALA A 248 -10.46 -58.18 -31.42
CA ALA A 248 -11.01 -57.49 -30.24
C ALA A 248 -11.50 -56.07 -30.57
N ILE A 249 -10.81 -55.36 -31.48
CA ILE A 249 -11.24 -54.06 -32.01
C ILE A 249 -12.39 -54.21 -33.03
N GLU A 250 -12.40 -55.26 -33.85
CA GLU A 250 -13.43 -55.50 -34.86
C GLU A 250 -14.74 -56.03 -34.26
N ASN A 251 -14.71 -56.78 -33.17
CA ASN A 251 -15.90 -57.14 -32.38
C ASN A 251 -16.47 -55.91 -31.64
N GLN A 252 -15.63 -55.05 -31.06
CA GLN A 252 -16.09 -53.75 -30.51
C GLN A 252 -16.59 -52.78 -31.59
N ARG A 253 -15.99 -52.79 -32.80
CA ARG A 253 -16.40 -51.97 -33.95
C ARG A 253 -17.60 -52.53 -34.70
N GLN A 254 -17.86 -53.84 -34.69
CA GLN A 254 -19.09 -54.44 -35.23
C GLN A 254 -20.26 -54.18 -34.28
N GLU A 255 -20.05 -54.19 -32.95
CA GLU A 255 -21.08 -53.74 -31.99
C GLU A 255 -21.37 -52.23 -32.08
N GLN A 256 -20.40 -51.40 -32.50
CA GLN A 256 -20.65 -49.98 -32.80
C GLN A 256 -21.17 -49.70 -34.23
N ASN A 257 -21.06 -50.63 -35.19
CA ASN A 257 -21.50 -50.41 -36.58
C ASN A 257 -22.77 -51.19 -36.98
N GLU A 258 -23.33 -52.07 -36.15
CA GLU A 258 -24.69 -52.59 -36.35
C GLU A 258 -25.80 -51.71 -35.75
N ASP A 259 -25.47 -50.70 -34.91
CA ASP A 259 -26.45 -49.73 -34.41
C ASP A 259 -26.68 -48.55 -35.38
N GLY A 260 -26.34 -48.75 -36.66
CA GLY A 260 -26.60 -47.86 -37.80
C GLY A 260 -28.09 -47.71 -38.18
N LEU A 261 -29.02 -48.05 -37.29
CA LEU A 261 -30.34 -47.40 -37.26
C LEU A 261 -30.30 -46.41 -36.09
N THR A 262 -30.31 -45.11 -36.41
CA THR A 262 -30.57 -44.01 -35.47
C THR A 262 -31.56 -44.41 -34.37
N ARG A 263 -31.05 -44.80 -33.20
CA ARG A 263 -31.86 -45.07 -32.03
C ARG A 263 -32.26 -43.71 -31.46
N SER A 264 -33.44 -43.26 -31.89
CA SER A 264 -34.02 -41.98 -31.48
C SER A 264 -33.96 -41.87 -29.95
N THR A 265 -33.03 -41.07 -29.44
CA THR A 265 -32.78 -40.89 -28.01
C THR A 265 -33.89 -40.15 -27.29
N TYR A 266 -34.94 -39.75 -28.01
CA TYR A 266 -36.20 -39.28 -27.48
C TYR A 266 -37.31 -39.61 -28.46
N GLY A 267 -38.58 -39.66 -28.03
CA GLY A 267 -39.72 -39.66 -28.94
C GLY A 267 -39.62 -38.45 -29.88
N SER A 268 -40.38 -38.43 -30.97
CA SER A 268 -40.28 -37.42 -32.07
C SER A 268 -40.18 -35.93 -31.67
N ASN A 269 -40.40 -35.58 -30.39
CA ASN A 269 -40.35 -34.24 -29.81
C ASN A 269 -39.37 -34.04 -28.62
N GLY A 270 -38.43 -34.95 -28.32
CA GLY A 270 -37.55 -34.78 -27.15
C GLY A 270 -38.16 -35.29 -25.82
N ASN A 271 -39.28 -36.01 -25.87
CA ASN A 271 -40.01 -36.54 -24.72
C ASN A 271 -40.53 -37.95 -25.01
N ILE A 272 -40.45 -38.87 -24.05
CA ILE A 272 -40.95 -40.25 -24.13
C ILE A 272 -42.28 -40.35 -23.38
N VAL A 273 -43.31 -40.92 -24.01
CA VAL A 273 -44.62 -41.17 -23.41
C VAL A 273 -44.71 -42.63 -22.95
N VAL A 274 -44.71 -42.83 -21.63
CA VAL A 274 -44.85 -44.16 -21.00
C VAL A 274 -46.28 -44.36 -20.53
N VAL A 275 -46.92 -45.44 -20.97
CA VAL A 275 -48.22 -45.87 -20.43
C VAL A 275 -48.02 -47.06 -19.51
N LEU A 276 -48.27 -46.86 -18.22
CA LEU A 276 -48.30 -47.93 -17.23
C LEU A 276 -49.71 -48.51 -17.17
N ASP A 277 -49.83 -49.82 -17.30
CA ASP A 277 -51.09 -50.54 -17.18
C ASP A 277 -51.08 -51.39 -15.92
N PRO A 278 -51.64 -50.90 -14.80
CA PRO A 278 -51.83 -51.74 -13.64
C PRO A 278 -52.86 -52.81 -13.99
N GLY A 279 -52.38 -54.05 -14.13
CA GLY A 279 -53.19 -55.20 -14.50
C GLY A 279 -54.38 -55.36 -13.56
N HIS A 280 -55.46 -55.94 -14.06
CA HIS A 280 -56.70 -56.16 -13.30
C HIS A 280 -57.36 -54.86 -12.84
N ASP A 281 -58.46 -54.96 -12.09
CA ASP A 281 -59.20 -53.87 -11.44
C ASP A 281 -60.18 -54.44 -10.42
N GLY A 282 -60.96 -53.62 -9.73
CA GLY A 282 -61.94 -54.07 -8.73
C GLY A 282 -63.08 -54.92 -9.28
N SER A 283 -63.35 -54.89 -10.60
CA SER A 283 -64.32 -55.76 -11.27
C SER A 283 -63.69 -57.07 -11.76
N HIS A 284 -62.43 -57.05 -12.16
CA HIS A 284 -61.65 -58.19 -12.62
C HIS A 284 -60.41 -58.37 -11.74
N GLY A 285 -60.61 -58.81 -10.49
CA GLY A 285 -59.62 -58.71 -9.41
C GLY A 285 -58.27 -59.42 -9.60
N GLY A 286 -58.16 -60.31 -10.59
CA GLY A 286 -57.00 -61.17 -10.77
C GLY A 286 -56.96 -62.28 -9.71
N THR A 287 -55.77 -62.72 -9.36
CA THR A 287 -55.59 -63.72 -8.29
C THR A 287 -55.46 -63.06 -6.92
N SER A 288 -55.97 -63.73 -5.89
CA SER A 288 -55.73 -63.36 -4.49
C SER A 288 -55.11 -64.54 -3.75
N GLY A 289 -54.10 -64.29 -2.93
CA GLY A 289 -53.37 -65.32 -2.21
C GLY A 289 -52.51 -64.70 -1.11
N ASN A 290 -52.27 -65.46 -0.03
CA ASN A 290 -51.39 -65.07 1.07
C ASN A 290 -51.62 -63.64 1.64
N GLY A 291 -52.87 -63.15 1.63
CA GLY A 291 -53.25 -61.86 2.20
C GLY A 291 -53.14 -60.66 1.25
N VAL A 292 -52.72 -60.86 -0.01
CA VAL A 292 -52.66 -59.80 -1.03
C VAL A 292 -53.60 -60.10 -2.20
N ALA A 293 -54.10 -59.04 -2.83
CA ALA A 293 -54.92 -59.11 -4.04
C ALA A 293 -54.17 -58.46 -5.21
N GLU A 294 -54.02 -59.17 -6.32
CA GLU A 294 -53.20 -58.78 -7.47
C GLU A 294 -53.57 -57.37 -8.00
N SER A 295 -54.86 -57.10 -8.22
CA SER A 295 -55.37 -55.79 -8.65
C SER A 295 -54.98 -54.61 -7.75
N VAL A 296 -54.78 -54.84 -6.45
CA VAL A 296 -54.41 -53.83 -5.46
C VAL A 296 -52.91 -53.55 -5.52
N ILE A 297 -52.09 -54.61 -5.49
CA ILE A 297 -50.63 -54.47 -5.50
C ILE A 297 -50.11 -53.97 -6.86
N ASN A 298 -50.71 -54.41 -7.98
CA ASN A 298 -50.36 -53.89 -9.31
C ASN A 298 -50.58 -52.37 -9.41
N LEU A 299 -51.68 -51.86 -8.83
CA LEU A 299 -51.96 -50.41 -8.82
C LEU A 299 -50.91 -49.63 -8.05
N LYS A 300 -50.53 -50.11 -6.86
CA LYS A 300 -49.52 -49.45 -6.03
C LYS A 300 -48.15 -49.45 -6.69
N ILE A 301 -47.71 -50.58 -7.24
CA ILE A 301 -46.45 -50.68 -7.98
C ILE A 301 -46.42 -49.66 -9.14
N ALA A 302 -47.52 -49.58 -9.90
CA ALA A 302 -47.64 -48.64 -11.01
C ALA A 302 -47.63 -47.17 -10.56
N GLN A 303 -48.24 -46.83 -9.42
CA GLN A 303 -48.20 -45.49 -8.84
C GLN A 303 -46.77 -45.11 -8.43
N TYR A 304 -46.04 -46.00 -7.78
CA TYR A 304 -44.64 -45.76 -7.42
C TYR A 304 -43.71 -45.68 -8.63
N CYS A 305 -43.93 -46.52 -9.64
CA CYS A 305 -43.21 -46.43 -10.91
C CYS A 305 -43.44 -45.08 -11.59
N LYS A 306 -44.69 -44.59 -11.60
CA LYS A 306 -45.02 -43.26 -12.10
C LYS A 306 -44.32 -42.15 -11.30
N GLU A 307 -44.41 -42.17 -9.98
CA GLU A 307 -43.77 -41.17 -9.10
C GLU A 307 -42.25 -41.10 -9.32
N GLU A 308 -41.60 -42.26 -9.51
CA GLU A 308 -40.17 -42.34 -9.75
C GLU A 308 -39.81 -41.82 -11.15
N LEU A 309 -40.50 -42.27 -12.21
CA LEU A 309 -40.27 -41.80 -13.57
C LEU A 309 -40.47 -40.28 -13.71
N GLN A 310 -41.40 -39.69 -12.96
CA GLN A 310 -41.64 -38.25 -12.97
C GLN A 310 -40.49 -37.40 -12.40
N LYS A 311 -39.47 -38.03 -11.79
CA LYS A 311 -38.23 -37.34 -11.37
C LYS A 311 -37.26 -37.15 -12.52
N TYR A 312 -37.47 -37.82 -13.65
CA TYR A 312 -36.61 -37.76 -14.82
C TYR A 312 -37.12 -36.72 -15.81
N SER A 313 -36.20 -36.02 -16.45
CA SER A 313 -36.49 -35.07 -17.52
C SER A 313 -36.77 -35.81 -18.83
N GLY A 314 -37.69 -35.29 -19.65
CA GLY A 314 -37.99 -35.84 -20.98
C GLY A 314 -38.89 -37.10 -20.96
N VAL A 315 -39.68 -37.30 -19.91
CA VAL A 315 -40.68 -38.38 -19.84
C VAL A 315 -42.05 -37.89 -19.36
N THR A 316 -43.10 -38.41 -19.99
CA THR A 316 -44.50 -38.21 -19.59
C THR A 316 -45.12 -39.56 -19.29
N VAL A 317 -45.73 -39.71 -18.11
CA VAL A 317 -46.26 -41.00 -17.66
C VAL A 317 -47.78 -40.95 -17.49
N TYR A 318 -48.47 -41.81 -18.23
CA TYR A 318 -49.92 -42.04 -18.10
C TYR A 318 -50.17 -43.41 -17.46
N MET A 319 -51.36 -43.56 -16.87
CA MET A 319 -51.82 -44.84 -16.32
C MET A 319 -53.16 -45.21 -16.93
N THR A 320 -53.37 -46.48 -17.29
CA THR A 320 -54.67 -46.93 -17.83
C THR A 320 -55.80 -46.85 -16.79
N ARG A 321 -55.45 -46.83 -15.49
CA ARG A 321 -56.32 -46.54 -14.35
C ARG A 321 -55.48 -46.01 -13.18
N ASP A 322 -56.05 -45.14 -12.36
CA ASP A 322 -55.41 -44.55 -11.17
C ASP A 322 -56.06 -45.00 -9.85
N SER A 323 -57.12 -45.81 -9.95
CA SER A 323 -57.90 -46.33 -8.83
C SER A 323 -58.30 -47.80 -9.06
N GLN A 324 -59.03 -48.39 -8.11
CA GLN A 324 -59.59 -49.74 -8.27
C GLN A 324 -60.78 -49.77 -9.25
N THR A 325 -61.29 -48.62 -9.68
CA THR A 325 -62.38 -48.54 -10.67
C THR A 325 -61.83 -48.79 -12.07
N CYS A 326 -62.55 -49.57 -12.88
CA CYS A 326 -62.24 -49.75 -14.29
C CYS A 326 -62.81 -48.59 -15.14
N PRO A 327 -61.99 -47.75 -15.79
CA PRO A 327 -62.49 -46.66 -16.63
C PRO A 327 -63.21 -47.13 -17.91
N TYR A 328 -63.11 -48.42 -18.23
CA TYR A 328 -63.55 -49.01 -19.50
C TYR A 328 -64.82 -49.87 -19.38
N GLY A 329 -65.62 -49.68 -18.33
CA GLY A 329 -66.91 -50.37 -18.12
C GLY A 329 -66.88 -51.52 -17.11
N GLY A 330 -65.71 -52.02 -16.71
CA GLY A 330 -65.60 -53.07 -15.68
C GLY A 330 -66.44 -54.31 -16.03
N SER A 331 -67.25 -54.82 -15.10
CA SER A 331 -68.13 -55.97 -15.34
C SER A 331 -69.21 -55.78 -16.42
N SER A 332 -69.40 -54.57 -16.96
CA SER A 332 -70.36 -54.31 -18.04
C SER A 332 -69.82 -54.59 -19.44
N VAL A 333 -68.53 -54.91 -19.57
CA VAL A 333 -67.88 -55.32 -20.82
C VAL A 333 -67.11 -56.61 -20.60
N ASP A 334 -66.95 -57.43 -21.64
CA ASP A 334 -66.11 -58.62 -21.56
C ASP A 334 -64.61 -58.25 -21.46
N ALA A 335 -63.80 -59.18 -20.96
CA ALA A 335 -62.37 -58.95 -20.73
C ALA A 335 -61.58 -58.61 -22.01
N LYS A 336 -62.03 -59.08 -23.18
CA LYS A 336 -61.39 -58.76 -24.45
C LYS A 336 -61.65 -57.29 -24.80
N SER A 337 -62.89 -56.85 -24.75
CA SER A 337 -63.30 -55.45 -24.98
C SER A 337 -62.63 -54.47 -24.01
N CYS A 338 -62.45 -54.88 -22.74
CA CYS A 338 -61.72 -54.08 -21.75
C CYS A 338 -60.23 -53.92 -22.10
N ASN A 339 -59.56 -55.01 -22.47
CA ASN A 339 -58.15 -54.97 -22.88
C ASN A 339 -57.94 -54.15 -24.17
N GLU A 340 -58.86 -54.24 -25.13
CA GLU A 340 -58.84 -53.40 -26.34
C GLU A 340 -58.97 -51.91 -26.00
N SER A 341 -59.78 -51.57 -24.99
CA SER A 341 -59.94 -50.17 -24.53
C SER A 341 -58.70 -49.62 -23.82
N ARG A 342 -57.99 -50.44 -23.04
CA ARG A 342 -56.69 -50.07 -22.42
C ARG A 342 -55.64 -49.74 -23.48
N VAL A 343 -55.57 -50.53 -24.55
CA VAL A 343 -54.67 -50.28 -25.69
C VAL A 343 -55.11 -49.05 -26.49
N ALA A 344 -56.42 -48.85 -26.69
CA ALA A 344 -56.94 -47.66 -27.35
C ALA A 344 -56.59 -46.37 -26.58
N TYR A 345 -56.63 -46.40 -25.25
CA TYR A 345 -56.16 -45.29 -24.42
C TYR A 345 -54.67 -45.00 -24.65
N ALA A 346 -53.83 -46.03 -24.64
CA ALA A 346 -52.39 -45.87 -24.89
C ALA A 346 -52.10 -45.23 -26.25
N LYS A 347 -52.79 -45.69 -27.30
CA LYS A 347 -52.72 -45.06 -28.62
C LYS A 347 -53.19 -43.60 -28.60
N SER A 348 -54.26 -43.28 -27.87
CA SER A 348 -54.83 -41.93 -27.82
C SER A 348 -53.92 -40.89 -27.19
N VAL A 349 -53.05 -41.29 -26.26
CA VAL A 349 -52.07 -40.41 -25.59
C VAL A 349 -50.71 -40.40 -26.30
N GLY A 350 -50.58 -41.13 -27.41
CA GLY A 350 -49.33 -41.22 -28.18
C GLY A 350 -48.24 -42.01 -27.46
N ALA A 351 -48.58 -43.15 -26.84
CA ALA A 351 -47.61 -43.97 -26.11
C ALA A 351 -46.45 -44.44 -26.99
N ASP A 352 -45.22 -44.17 -26.53
CA ASP A 352 -44.00 -44.75 -27.08
C ASP A 352 -43.76 -46.16 -26.53
N ILE A 353 -44.19 -46.43 -25.28
CA ILE A 353 -44.20 -47.77 -24.68
C ILE A 353 -45.42 -48.03 -23.80
N TYR A 354 -45.80 -49.30 -23.73
CA TYR A 354 -46.84 -49.83 -22.86
C TYR A 354 -46.26 -50.87 -21.89
N VAL A 355 -46.34 -50.62 -20.59
CA VAL A 355 -45.83 -51.53 -19.55
C VAL A 355 -46.98 -52.02 -18.69
N SER A 356 -47.38 -53.27 -18.90
CA SER A 356 -48.41 -53.93 -18.10
C SER A 356 -47.80 -54.54 -16.85
N LEU A 357 -48.28 -54.16 -15.67
CA LEU A 357 -47.72 -54.55 -14.38
C LEU A 357 -48.65 -55.57 -13.72
N HIS A 358 -48.13 -56.78 -13.49
CA HIS A 358 -48.85 -57.96 -12.99
C HIS A 358 -48.09 -58.70 -11.89
N ASN A 359 -48.79 -59.62 -11.21
CA ASN A 359 -48.20 -60.58 -10.28
C ASN A 359 -48.81 -61.96 -10.54
N ASN A 360 -47.94 -62.95 -10.73
CA ASN A 360 -48.30 -64.25 -11.24
C ASN A 360 -48.96 -65.15 -10.18
N SER A 361 -49.51 -66.27 -10.62
CA SER A 361 -50.01 -67.33 -9.75
C SER A 361 -49.74 -68.70 -10.36
N ALA A 362 -49.54 -69.70 -9.51
CA ALA A 362 -49.35 -71.07 -9.93
C ALA A 362 -50.04 -72.05 -8.98
N SER A 363 -50.37 -73.24 -9.49
CA SER A 363 -50.89 -74.33 -8.66
C SER A 363 -49.87 -74.88 -7.67
N SER A 364 -48.57 -74.79 -7.99
CA SER A 364 -47.48 -75.10 -7.07
C SER A 364 -47.08 -73.85 -6.30
N SER A 365 -47.07 -73.94 -4.97
CA SER A 365 -46.54 -72.88 -4.11
C SER A 365 -45.01 -72.74 -4.18
N GLU A 366 -44.29 -73.62 -4.89
CA GLU A 366 -42.85 -73.51 -5.12
C GLU A 366 -42.49 -72.57 -6.29
N ALA A 367 -43.45 -72.21 -7.14
CA ALA A 367 -43.22 -71.26 -8.22
C ALA A 367 -43.02 -69.86 -7.63
N SER A 368 -41.85 -69.27 -7.86
CA SER A 368 -41.48 -67.95 -7.38
C SER A 368 -40.61 -67.20 -8.39
N GLY A 369 -40.53 -65.89 -8.21
CA GLY A 369 -39.66 -64.99 -8.97
C GLY A 369 -40.33 -64.23 -10.11
N VAL A 370 -39.52 -63.43 -10.79
CA VAL A 370 -39.94 -62.49 -11.84
C VAL A 370 -39.81 -63.10 -13.23
N GLU A 371 -40.84 -62.91 -14.07
CA GLU A 371 -40.78 -63.15 -15.52
C GLU A 371 -41.40 -61.99 -16.28
N ILE A 372 -40.87 -61.68 -17.47
CA ILE A 372 -41.39 -60.56 -18.28
C ILE A 372 -41.72 -61.06 -19.68
N TYR A 373 -42.95 -60.87 -20.12
CA TYR A 373 -43.39 -61.22 -21.46
C TYR A 373 -43.23 -60.04 -22.41
N TYR A 374 -42.69 -60.30 -23.60
CA TYR A 374 -42.52 -59.31 -24.68
C TYR A 374 -43.06 -59.88 -26.01
N PRO A 375 -43.24 -59.04 -27.05
CA PRO A 375 -43.83 -59.47 -28.31
C PRO A 375 -42.96 -60.50 -29.04
N ASN A 376 -43.58 -61.49 -29.69
CA ASN A 376 -42.91 -62.45 -30.57
C ASN A 376 -42.28 -61.75 -31.80
N THR A 377 -41.52 -62.46 -32.64
CA THR A 377 -40.88 -61.84 -33.82
C THR A 377 -41.81 -61.72 -35.05
N ASN A 378 -43.01 -62.28 -35.00
CA ASN A 378 -43.98 -62.28 -36.12
C ASN A 378 -44.66 -60.91 -36.25
N TYR A 379 -44.75 -60.30 -37.43
CA TYR A 379 -45.37 -58.98 -37.67
C TYR A 379 -44.75 -57.84 -36.82
N ASN A 380 -44.13 -56.84 -37.46
CA ASN A 380 -43.37 -55.77 -36.79
C ASN A 380 -42.23 -56.27 -35.86
N PRO A 381 -41.19 -56.93 -36.40
CA PRO A 381 -40.08 -57.46 -35.60
C PRO A 381 -39.27 -56.39 -34.84
N SER A 382 -39.27 -55.12 -35.29
CA SER A 382 -38.64 -54.01 -34.55
C SER A 382 -39.31 -53.74 -33.20
N VAL A 383 -40.63 -53.91 -33.13
CA VAL A 383 -41.42 -53.79 -31.89
C VAL A 383 -41.08 -54.91 -30.91
N SER A 384 -40.82 -56.12 -31.43
CA SER A 384 -40.33 -57.27 -30.65
C SER A 384 -38.98 -56.96 -30.01
N ARG A 385 -38.00 -56.50 -30.80
CA ARG A 385 -36.66 -56.13 -30.34
C ARG A 385 -36.71 -55.07 -29.24
N THR A 386 -37.47 -53.99 -29.46
CA THR A 386 -37.66 -52.92 -28.46
C THR A 386 -38.23 -53.47 -27.16
N GLY A 387 -39.26 -54.33 -27.25
CA GLY A 387 -39.87 -54.97 -26.09
C GLY A 387 -38.91 -55.91 -25.35
N GLU A 388 -38.09 -56.68 -26.06
CA GLU A 388 -37.11 -57.60 -25.48
C GLU A 388 -36.02 -56.88 -24.69
N GLU A 389 -35.46 -55.83 -25.27
CA GLU A 389 -34.39 -55.05 -24.65
C GLU A 389 -34.91 -54.28 -23.42
N LEU A 390 -36.09 -53.65 -23.52
CA LEU A 390 -36.73 -52.98 -22.39
C LEU A 390 -37.05 -53.98 -21.27
N ALA A 391 -37.65 -55.13 -21.61
CA ALA A 391 -37.91 -56.20 -20.65
C ALA A 391 -36.63 -56.66 -19.96
N SER A 392 -35.51 -56.75 -20.68
CA SER A 392 -34.22 -57.15 -20.13
C SER A 392 -33.67 -56.12 -19.13
N GLN A 393 -33.85 -54.81 -19.38
CA GLN A 393 -33.44 -53.76 -18.44
C GLN A 393 -34.25 -53.79 -17.15
N ILE A 394 -35.58 -53.91 -17.26
CA ILE A 394 -36.46 -54.01 -16.08
C ILE A 394 -36.18 -55.30 -15.30
N LEU A 395 -36.00 -56.43 -15.98
CA LEU A 395 -35.65 -57.71 -15.35
C LEU A 395 -34.35 -57.61 -14.54
N ARG A 396 -33.34 -56.90 -15.06
CA ARG A 396 -32.07 -56.66 -14.36
C ARG A 396 -32.29 -55.88 -13.06
N GLN A 397 -33.11 -54.83 -13.07
CA GLN A 397 -33.40 -54.05 -11.86
C GLN A 397 -34.22 -54.84 -10.83
N LEU A 398 -35.22 -55.59 -11.27
CA LEU A 398 -36.04 -56.42 -10.38
C LEU A 398 -35.24 -57.57 -9.76
N THR A 399 -34.38 -58.23 -10.53
CA THR A 399 -33.53 -59.31 -10.01
C THR A 399 -32.44 -58.81 -9.04
N ALA A 400 -31.98 -57.57 -9.19
CA ALA A 400 -31.08 -56.92 -8.23
C ALA A 400 -31.71 -56.70 -6.85
N LEU A 401 -33.05 -56.67 -6.74
CA LEU A 401 -33.77 -56.67 -5.46
C LEU A 401 -33.83 -58.05 -4.80
N GLY A 402 -33.30 -59.10 -5.45
CA GLY A 402 -33.24 -60.47 -4.95
C GLY A 402 -34.34 -61.40 -5.46
N LEU A 403 -35.21 -60.95 -6.37
CA LEU A 403 -36.22 -61.82 -6.98
C LEU A 403 -35.55 -62.91 -7.82
N LYS A 404 -36.07 -64.15 -7.72
CA LYS A 404 -35.59 -65.26 -8.54
C LYS A 404 -35.80 -64.94 -10.03
N ASN A 405 -34.71 -64.92 -10.80
CA ASN A 405 -34.76 -64.63 -12.23
C ASN A 405 -35.38 -65.81 -13.01
N ARG A 406 -36.47 -65.56 -13.74
CA ARG A 406 -37.11 -66.55 -14.63
C ARG A 406 -37.05 -66.15 -16.11
N GLY A 407 -36.34 -65.08 -16.43
CA GLY A 407 -36.06 -64.61 -17.79
C GLY A 407 -37.17 -63.77 -18.43
N THR A 408 -36.83 -63.22 -19.60
CA THR A 408 -37.78 -62.64 -20.55
C THR A 408 -38.36 -63.76 -21.44
N LYS A 409 -39.64 -63.66 -21.82
CA LYS A 409 -40.37 -64.73 -22.51
C LYS A 409 -41.25 -64.22 -23.62
N ILE A 410 -41.40 -65.03 -24.66
CA ILE A 410 -42.42 -64.86 -25.69
C ILE A 410 -43.51 -65.92 -25.48
N ARG A 411 -44.76 -65.56 -25.79
CA ARG A 411 -45.87 -66.51 -25.84
C ARG A 411 -46.72 -66.28 -27.08
N THR A 412 -46.53 -67.11 -28.11
CA THR A 412 -47.33 -67.07 -29.35
C THR A 412 -48.66 -67.80 -29.16
N CYS A 413 -49.74 -67.24 -29.71
CA CYS A 413 -51.06 -67.87 -29.71
C CYS A 413 -51.06 -69.11 -30.62
N LYS A 414 -51.63 -70.22 -30.14
CA LYS A 414 -51.73 -71.48 -30.90
C LYS A 414 -53.02 -71.58 -31.73
N ASP A 415 -53.99 -70.70 -31.47
CA ASP A 415 -55.24 -70.67 -32.22
C ASP A 415 -55.02 -70.11 -33.62
N THR A 416 -55.57 -70.81 -34.61
CA THR A 416 -55.39 -70.48 -36.03
C THR A 416 -56.56 -69.69 -36.61
N VAL A 417 -57.51 -69.24 -35.78
CA VAL A 417 -58.60 -68.39 -36.24
C VAL A 417 -58.07 -66.98 -36.55
N PRO A 418 -58.60 -66.30 -37.59
CA PRO A 418 -58.08 -65.00 -38.04
C PRO A 418 -57.96 -63.91 -36.96
N GLU A 419 -58.76 -64.01 -35.91
CA GLU A 419 -58.71 -63.10 -34.75
C GLU A 419 -57.38 -63.14 -33.98
N TYR A 420 -56.76 -64.32 -33.90
CA TYR A 420 -55.47 -64.56 -33.22
C TYR A 420 -54.29 -64.58 -34.19
N GLN A 421 -54.48 -64.01 -35.38
CA GLN A 421 -53.43 -63.76 -36.36
C GLN A 421 -53.15 -62.26 -36.45
N TYR A 422 -51.93 -61.93 -36.86
CA TYR A 422 -51.58 -60.58 -37.29
C TYR A 422 -52.12 -60.31 -38.71
N PRO A 423 -52.19 -59.03 -39.16
CA PRO A 423 -52.67 -58.68 -40.49
C PRO A 423 -51.97 -59.40 -41.67
N ASP A 424 -50.73 -59.85 -41.47
CA ASP A 424 -49.96 -60.63 -42.46
C ASP A 424 -50.28 -62.15 -42.45
N GLY A 425 -51.21 -62.59 -41.59
CA GLY A 425 -51.61 -64.00 -41.42
C GLY A 425 -50.71 -64.81 -40.48
N SER A 426 -49.65 -64.22 -39.93
CA SER A 426 -48.78 -64.88 -38.95
C SER A 426 -49.47 -65.05 -37.58
N GLN A 427 -49.02 -66.02 -36.78
CA GLN A 427 -49.58 -66.23 -35.44
C GLN A 427 -49.26 -65.05 -34.53
N ALA A 428 -50.29 -64.52 -33.87
CA ALA A 428 -50.15 -63.36 -33.02
C ALA A 428 -49.68 -63.70 -31.60
N ASP A 429 -49.32 -62.68 -30.83
CA ASP A 429 -49.01 -62.83 -29.41
C ASP A 429 -50.25 -63.31 -28.63
N TYR A 430 -50.02 -64.18 -27.63
CA TYR A 430 -51.07 -64.77 -26.80
C TYR A 430 -51.78 -63.71 -25.96
N TYR A 431 -51.02 -62.83 -25.32
CA TYR A 431 -51.55 -61.78 -24.46
C TYR A 431 -52.18 -60.67 -25.31
N ALA A 432 -53.44 -60.34 -25.01
CA ALA A 432 -54.23 -59.41 -25.82
C ALA A 432 -53.63 -58.00 -25.88
N VAL A 433 -53.11 -57.48 -24.77
CA VAL A 433 -52.49 -56.14 -24.72
C VAL A 433 -51.21 -56.09 -25.56
N ILE A 434 -50.33 -57.10 -25.48
CA ILE A 434 -49.13 -57.20 -26.33
C ILE A 434 -49.54 -57.27 -27.80
N ARG A 435 -50.46 -58.17 -28.16
CA ARG A 435 -50.95 -58.35 -29.52
C ARG A 435 -51.55 -57.07 -30.10
N ASN A 436 -52.39 -56.39 -29.34
CA ASN A 436 -53.11 -55.22 -29.83
C ASN A 436 -52.21 -53.97 -29.86
N CYS A 437 -51.32 -53.76 -28.89
CA CYS A 437 -50.31 -52.70 -28.97
C CYS A 437 -49.39 -52.88 -30.18
N LYS A 438 -48.96 -54.12 -30.46
CA LYS A 438 -48.12 -54.42 -31.62
C LYS A 438 -48.80 -54.16 -32.96
N LYS A 439 -50.12 -54.40 -33.06
CA LYS A 439 -50.94 -54.01 -34.22
C LYS A 439 -50.90 -52.51 -34.47
N GLU A 440 -50.79 -51.73 -33.41
CA GLU A 440 -50.73 -50.26 -33.42
C GLU A 440 -49.29 -49.71 -33.46
N GLY A 441 -48.27 -50.59 -33.56
CA GLY A 441 -46.86 -50.18 -33.61
C GLY A 441 -46.25 -49.80 -32.26
N ILE A 442 -46.96 -50.03 -31.14
CA ILE A 442 -46.52 -49.69 -29.79
C ILE A 442 -45.82 -50.91 -29.16
N PRO A 443 -44.54 -50.83 -28.77
CA PRO A 443 -43.87 -51.82 -27.94
C PRO A 443 -44.59 -52.01 -26.60
N ALA A 444 -44.91 -53.27 -26.29
CA ALA A 444 -45.66 -53.61 -25.09
C ALA A 444 -45.06 -54.82 -24.38
N ILE A 445 -44.89 -54.70 -23.06
CA ILE A 445 -44.41 -55.77 -22.19
C ILE A 445 -45.39 -56.04 -21.06
N ILE A 446 -45.35 -57.25 -20.50
CA ILE A 446 -46.05 -57.63 -19.28
C ILE A 446 -45.02 -58.07 -18.25
N VAL A 447 -44.90 -57.32 -17.16
CA VAL A 447 -44.03 -57.62 -16.03
C VAL A 447 -44.82 -58.43 -15.01
N GLU A 448 -44.49 -59.71 -14.87
CA GLU A 448 -44.99 -60.57 -13.80
C GLU A 448 -43.97 -60.53 -12.65
N HIS A 449 -44.16 -59.62 -11.69
CA HIS A 449 -43.14 -59.28 -10.70
C HIS A 449 -42.80 -60.45 -9.79
N ALA A 450 -43.81 -61.10 -9.21
CA ALA A 450 -43.64 -62.23 -8.30
C ALA A 450 -44.92 -63.08 -8.26
N PHE A 451 -44.91 -64.19 -7.52
CA PHE A 451 -46.07 -65.08 -7.41
C PHE A 451 -46.90 -64.82 -6.15
N VAL A 452 -48.16 -64.37 -6.30
CA VAL A 452 -49.07 -64.14 -5.16
C VAL A 452 -49.40 -65.41 -4.38
N THR A 453 -49.23 -66.59 -5.02
CA THR A 453 -49.43 -67.91 -4.43
C THR A 453 -48.20 -68.43 -3.66
N ASN A 454 -47.03 -67.80 -3.80
CA ASN A 454 -45.82 -68.17 -3.07
C ASN A 454 -45.66 -67.31 -1.79
N PRO A 455 -45.65 -67.91 -0.59
CA PRO A 455 -45.55 -67.14 0.65
C PRO A 455 -44.27 -66.32 0.79
N SER A 456 -43.14 -66.77 0.24
CA SER A 456 -41.85 -66.07 0.31
C SER A 456 -41.83 -64.84 -0.60
N ASP A 457 -42.36 -64.95 -1.82
CA ASP A 457 -42.52 -63.81 -2.71
C ASP A 457 -43.41 -62.74 -2.07
N VAL A 458 -44.53 -63.15 -1.46
CA VAL A 458 -45.44 -62.23 -0.78
C VAL A 458 -44.78 -61.60 0.44
N SER A 459 -44.14 -62.36 1.32
CA SER A 459 -43.51 -61.82 2.53
C SER A 459 -42.35 -60.88 2.23
N ASN A 460 -41.58 -61.15 1.17
CA ASN A 460 -40.35 -60.42 0.86
C ASN A 460 -40.57 -59.22 -0.06
N TYR A 461 -41.61 -59.25 -0.91
CA TYR A 461 -41.77 -58.25 -1.98
C TYR A 461 -43.17 -57.63 -2.12
N LEU A 462 -44.25 -58.25 -1.61
CA LEU A 462 -45.63 -57.81 -1.92
C LEU A 462 -46.47 -57.39 -0.70
N SER A 463 -45.98 -57.57 0.53
CA SER A 463 -46.80 -57.40 1.75
C SER A 463 -46.88 -55.97 2.28
N THR A 464 -45.95 -55.08 1.90
CA THR A 464 -45.84 -53.72 2.44
C THR A 464 -45.63 -52.67 1.36
N ASP A 465 -46.09 -51.44 1.62
CA ASP A 465 -45.93 -50.31 0.68
C ASP A 465 -44.46 -50.03 0.33
N GLU A 466 -43.54 -50.19 1.29
CA GLU A 466 -42.10 -50.01 1.04
C GLU A 466 -41.56 -51.07 0.07
N GLN A 467 -42.04 -52.32 0.14
CA GLN A 467 -41.64 -53.37 -0.81
C GLN A 467 -42.22 -53.11 -2.20
N LEU A 468 -43.50 -52.74 -2.29
CA LEU A 468 -44.16 -52.39 -3.56
C LEU A 468 -43.52 -51.16 -4.20
N LYS A 469 -43.08 -50.19 -3.41
CA LYS A 469 -42.33 -49.02 -3.86
C LYS A 469 -40.99 -49.41 -4.46
N LYS A 470 -40.25 -50.34 -3.85
CA LYS A 470 -38.98 -50.84 -4.42
C LYS A 470 -39.19 -51.49 -5.79
N LEU A 471 -40.26 -52.26 -5.97
CA LEU A 471 -40.61 -52.84 -7.28
C LEU A 471 -40.90 -51.74 -8.31
N GLY A 472 -41.76 -50.77 -7.98
CA GLY A 472 -42.08 -49.68 -8.89
C GLY A 472 -40.86 -48.80 -9.25
N VAL A 473 -39.98 -48.54 -8.28
CA VAL A 473 -38.71 -47.82 -8.53
C VAL A 473 -37.78 -48.63 -9.43
N ALA A 474 -37.72 -49.95 -9.29
CA ALA A 474 -36.92 -50.81 -10.15
C ALA A 474 -37.45 -50.81 -11.60
N ASP A 475 -38.77 -50.85 -11.80
CA ASP A 475 -39.38 -50.72 -13.12
C ASP A 475 -39.03 -49.36 -13.75
N ALA A 476 -39.23 -48.28 -13.00
CA ALA A 476 -38.92 -46.92 -13.42
C ALA A 476 -37.44 -46.75 -13.79
N THR A 477 -36.54 -47.32 -12.99
CA THR A 477 -35.10 -47.30 -13.23
C THR A 477 -34.74 -48.06 -14.49
N GLY A 478 -35.33 -49.24 -14.72
CA GLY A 478 -35.12 -50.02 -15.94
C GLY A 478 -35.59 -49.29 -17.20
N ILE A 479 -36.76 -48.64 -17.12
CA ILE A 479 -37.28 -47.78 -18.19
C ILE A 479 -36.37 -46.57 -18.43
N ALA A 480 -35.96 -45.89 -17.36
CA ALA A 480 -35.08 -44.72 -17.44
C ALA A 480 -33.71 -45.07 -18.05
N GLN A 481 -33.11 -46.20 -17.65
CA GLN A 481 -31.85 -46.67 -18.22
C GLN A 481 -31.98 -47.04 -19.70
N TYR A 482 -33.07 -47.71 -20.08
CA TYR A 482 -33.33 -48.07 -21.48
C TYR A 482 -33.41 -46.85 -22.39
N TYR A 483 -34.06 -45.78 -21.92
CA TYR A 483 -34.24 -44.52 -22.65
C TYR A 483 -33.16 -43.47 -22.35
N ASN A 484 -32.15 -43.79 -21.54
CA ASN A 484 -31.12 -42.85 -21.09
C ASN A 484 -31.69 -41.54 -20.49
N LEU A 485 -32.77 -41.66 -19.71
CA LEU A 485 -33.39 -40.53 -19.04
C LEU A 485 -32.49 -40.03 -17.90
N LYS A 486 -32.37 -38.71 -17.76
CA LYS A 486 -31.60 -38.06 -16.69
C LYS A 486 -32.53 -37.52 -15.61
N GLN A 487 -32.18 -37.72 -14.35
CA GLN A 487 -32.92 -37.14 -13.23
C GLN A 487 -32.80 -35.61 -13.28
N GLY A 488 -33.93 -34.88 -13.17
CA GLY A 488 -33.93 -33.41 -13.15
C GLY A 488 -33.56 -32.84 -11.78
N PHE A 489 -32.98 -31.63 -11.72
CA PHE A 489 -32.69 -30.94 -10.45
C PHE A 489 -33.96 -30.30 -9.84
N GLN A 490 -34.01 -30.18 -8.50
CA GLN A 490 -35.18 -29.69 -7.75
C GLN A 490 -34.77 -28.74 -6.61
N ILE A 491 -35.67 -27.81 -6.22
CA ILE A 491 -35.54 -27.02 -4.98
C ILE A 491 -36.14 -27.82 -3.82
N ASN A 492 -35.28 -28.30 -2.92
CA ASN A 492 -35.64 -29.14 -1.77
C ASN A 492 -36.24 -28.32 -0.63
N GLU A 493 -35.76 -27.11 -0.38
CA GLU A 493 -36.12 -26.31 0.80
C GLU A 493 -35.99 -24.81 0.54
N ILE A 494 -36.83 -24.00 1.21
CA ILE A 494 -36.68 -22.54 1.30
C ILE A 494 -36.68 -22.20 2.80
N ASP A 495 -35.60 -21.59 3.28
CA ASP A 495 -35.41 -21.24 4.69
C ASP A 495 -35.42 -19.72 4.90
N PHE A 496 -35.79 -19.31 6.12
CA PHE A 496 -35.80 -17.92 6.57
C PHE A 496 -34.99 -17.77 7.84
N GLN A 497 -34.12 -16.76 7.88
CA GLN A 497 -33.42 -16.34 9.08
C GLN A 497 -33.67 -14.86 9.32
N ASP A 498 -34.38 -14.54 10.40
CA ASP A 498 -34.59 -13.17 10.83
C ASP A 498 -33.26 -12.59 11.35
N LYS A 499 -32.84 -11.46 10.79
CA LYS A 499 -31.71 -10.64 11.23
C LYS A 499 -32.23 -9.31 11.78
N ASN A 500 -31.38 -8.49 12.37
CA ASN A 500 -31.81 -7.22 12.98
C ASN A 500 -32.46 -6.25 11.97
N SER A 501 -31.97 -6.22 10.72
CA SER A 501 -32.41 -5.27 9.69
C SER A 501 -32.94 -5.92 8.41
N SER A 502 -33.05 -7.24 8.36
CA SER A 502 -33.46 -7.99 7.17
C SER A 502 -33.90 -9.42 7.53
N VAL A 503 -34.37 -10.13 6.53
CA VAL A 503 -34.68 -11.55 6.55
C VAL A 503 -33.83 -12.20 5.46
N GLU A 504 -32.93 -13.09 5.83
CA GLU A 504 -32.20 -13.90 4.86
C GLU A 504 -33.13 -14.99 4.35
N VAL A 505 -33.33 -15.04 3.03
CA VAL A 505 -34.11 -16.06 2.33
C VAL A 505 -33.12 -16.96 1.59
N SER A 506 -33.10 -18.26 1.89
CA SER A 506 -32.21 -19.21 1.22
C SER A 506 -32.97 -20.36 0.57
N ALA A 507 -32.38 -20.94 -0.48
CA ALA A 507 -32.95 -22.05 -1.23
C ALA A 507 -31.93 -23.17 -1.39
N LYS A 508 -32.31 -24.40 -1.05
CA LYS A 508 -31.46 -25.58 -1.20
C LYS A 508 -31.88 -26.40 -2.41
N CYS A 509 -30.99 -26.63 -3.36
CA CYS A 509 -31.25 -27.46 -4.54
C CYS A 509 -30.60 -28.85 -4.45
N SER A 510 -31.11 -29.82 -5.22
CA SER A 510 -30.61 -31.21 -5.26
C SER A 510 -29.27 -31.37 -6.02
N ASP A 511 -28.95 -30.45 -6.91
CA ASP A 511 -27.63 -30.21 -7.51
C ASP A 511 -27.29 -28.74 -7.25
N MET A 512 -26.02 -28.39 -7.09
CA MET A 512 -25.60 -27.04 -6.67
C MET A 512 -24.70 -26.31 -7.67
N LYS A 513 -24.25 -26.97 -8.74
CA LYS A 513 -23.30 -26.34 -9.67
C LYS A 513 -24.02 -25.61 -10.80
N GLY A 514 -23.77 -24.30 -10.92
CA GLY A 514 -24.22 -23.49 -12.06
C GLY A 514 -25.71 -23.12 -12.05
N ILE A 515 -26.38 -23.18 -10.89
CA ILE A 515 -27.79 -22.79 -10.76
C ILE A 515 -27.91 -21.26 -10.66
N LYS A 516 -28.90 -20.71 -11.37
CA LYS A 516 -29.40 -19.34 -11.16
C LYS A 516 -30.74 -19.37 -10.45
N TYR A 517 -30.94 -18.49 -9.49
CA TYR A 517 -32.11 -18.37 -8.63
C TYR A 517 -32.82 -17.04 -8.88
N ARG A 518 -34.15 -17.01 -8.77
CA ARG A 518 -34.94 -15.78 -8.73
C ARG A 518 -35.86 -15.83 -7.53
N TYR A 519 -35.81 -14.82 -6.68
CA TYR A 519 -36.56 -14.75 -5.41
C TYR A 519 -37.68 -13.71 -5.52
N LEU A 520 -38.90 -14.14 -5.30
CA LEU A 520 -40.11 -13.34 -5.43
C LEU A 520 -40.91 -13.41 -4.12
N TYR A 521 -41.68 -12.36 -3.83
CA TYR A 521 -42.66 -12.40 -2.77
C TYR A 521 -44.03 -11.93 -3.28
N TYR A 522 -45.09 -12.47 -2.72
CA TYR A 522 -46.45 -11.99 -2.90
C TYR A 522 -46.92 -11.42 -1.56
N ASP A 523 -47.21 -10.13 -1.54
CA ASP A 523 -47.79 -9.45 -0.38
C ASP A 523 -49.30 -9.74 -0.33
N LEU A 524 -49.75 -10.47 0.69
CA LEU A 524 -51.16 -10.85 0.83
C LEU A 524 -52.06 -9.64 1.10
N ALA A 525 -51.55 -8.59 1.72
CA ALA A 525 -52.31 -7.38 2.02
C ALA A 525 -52.41 -6.47 0.79
N ALA A 526 -51.30 -6.28 0.07
CA ALA A 526 -51.27 -5.46 -1.15
C ALA A 526 -51.81 -6.19 -2.39
N GLN A 527 -51.96 -7.51 -2.33
CA GLN A 527 -52.37 -8.37 -3.45
C GLN A 527 -51.48 -8.22 -4.69
N SER A 528 -50.17 -8.09 -4.48
CA SER A 528 -49.21 -7.83 -5.54
C SER A 528 -47.93 -8.63 -5.36
N TRP A 529 -47.33 -9.02 -6.48
CA TRP A 529 -45.98 -9.59 -6.51
C TRP A 529 -44.92 -8.48 -6.43
N GLY A 530 -43.90 -8.73 -5.62
CA GLY A 530 -42.64 -8.01 -5.62
C GLY A 530 -41.47 -8.96 -5.85
N VAL A 531 -40.31 -8.36 -6.13
CA VAL A 531 -39.06 -9.07 -6.34
C VAL A 531 -38.19 -8.88 -5.11
N ILE A 532 -37.69 -9.97 -4.55
CA ILE A 532 -36.63 -9.94 -3.53
C ILE A 532 -35.28 -9.84 -4.24
N SER A 533 -35.06 -10.72 -5.23
CA SER A 533 -33.86 -10.72 -6.06
C SER A 533 -34.18 -11.27 -7.45
N GLU A 534 -33.59 -10.65 -8.46
CA GLU A 534 -33.63 -11.17 -9.84
C GLU A 534 -32.70 -12.39 -10.01
N TRP A 535 -32.54 -12.90 -11.23
CA TRP A 535 -31.67 -14.05 -11.51
C TRP A 535 -30.24 -13.87 -10.96
N THR A 536 -29.95 -14.53 -9.84
CA THR A 536 -28.70 -14.49 -9.09
C THR A 536 -28.06 -15.88 -9.02
N THR A 537 -26.74 -15.97 -8.87
CA THR A 537 -26.05 -17.23 -8.58
C THR A 537 -26.04 -17.56 -7.08
N GLU A 538 -26.40 -16.59 -6.24
CA GLU A 538 -26.47 -16.78 -4.80
C GLU A 538 -27.68 -17.63 -4.41
N SER A 539 -27.45 -18.69 -3.65
CA SER A 539 -28.50 -19.53 -3.08
C SER A 539 -29.19 -18.90 -1.86
N LYS A 540 -28.76 -17.69 -1.47
CA LYS A 540 -29.33 -16.90 -0.37
C LYS A 540 -29.35 -15.41 -0.70
N VAL A 541 -30.37 -14.70 -0.25
CA VAL A 541 -30.55 -13.26 -0.48
C VAL A 541 -31.14 -12.58 0.75
N GLU A 542 -30.83 -11.29 0.94
CA GLU A 542 -31.42 -10.48 2.00
C GLU A 542 -32.71 -9.79 1.54
N TRP A 543 -33.71 -9.74 2.41
CA TRP A 543 -34.99 -9.11 2.15
C TRP A 543 -35.41 -8.22 3.31
N GLN A 544 -35.96 -7.04 3.04
CA GLN A 544 -36.45 -6.11 4.07
C GLN A 544 -37.98 -5.96 3.99
N PRO A 545 -38.75 -6.95 4.45
CA PRO A 545 -40.20 -6.87 4.42
C PRO A 545 -40.73 -5.86 5.45
N LYS A 546 -41.89 -5.27 5.14
CA LYS A 546 -42.73 -4.66 6.17
C LYS A 546 -43.39 -5.75 7.01
N ALA A 547 -43.83 -5.42 8.22
CA ALA A 547 -44.62 -6.36 9.03
C ALA A 547 -45.88 -6.81 8.26
N GLY A 548 -46.07 -8.12 8.10
CA GLY A 548 -47.12 -8.66 7.23
C GLY A 548 -46.97 -10.15 6.90
N ASN A 549 -47.92 -10.69 6.15
CA ASN A 549 -47.89 -12.09 5.67
C ASN A 549 -47.59 -12.12 4.18
N TYR A 550 -46.72 -13.04 3.78
CA TYR A 550 -46.21 -13.15 2.42
C TYR A 550 -46.19 -14.61 1.94
N TRP A 551 -46.31 -14.81 0.62
CA TRP A 551 -45.81 -16.04 -0.02
C TRP A 551 -44.48 -15.73 -0.69
N VAL A 552 -43.46 -16.51 -0.39
CA VAL A 552 -42.14 -16.39 -0.99
C VAL A 552 -41.95 -17.52 -1.98
N GLN A 553 -41.63 -17.16 -3.22
CA GLN A 553 -41.40 -18.08 -4.32
C GLN A 553 -39.96 -18.00 -4.78
N VAL A 554 -39.30 -19.15 -4.92
CA VAL A 554 -37.98 -19.27 -5.53
C VAL A 554 -38.11 -20.04 -6.84
N ALA A 555 -37.63 -19.46 -7.92
CA ALA A 555 -37.39 -20.15 -9.19
C ALA A 555 -35.91 -20.46 -9.32
N ALA A 556 -35.56 -21.62 -9.86
CA ALA A 556 -34.17 -22.03 -10.10
C ALA A 556 -34.02 -22.60 -11.51
N ILE A 557 -32.91 -22.30 -12.19
CA ILE A 557 -32.57 -22.78 -13.53
C ILE A 557 -31.13 -23.33 -13.53
N ASP A 558 -30.92 -24.52 -14.10
CA ASP A 558 -29.59 -25.11 -14.28
C ASP A 558 -28.87 -24.59 -15.55
N SER A 559 -27.61 -24.98 -15.73
CA SER A 559 -26.80 -24.60 -16.90
C SER A 559 -27.35 -25.10 -18.25
N ASN A 560 -28.26 -26.09 -18.25
CA ASN A 560 -28.89 -26.63 -19.44
C ASN A 560 -30.24 -25.98 -19.75
N GLY A 561 -30.67 -25.00 -18.95
CA GLY A 561 -31.95 -24.31 -19.12
C GLY A 561 -33.15 -25.07 -18.56
N ASN A 562 -32.94 -26.17 -17.82
CA ASN A 562 -34.04 -26.81 -17.09
C ASN A 562 -34.42 -25.90 -15.90
N GLY A 563 -35.71 -25.79 -15.59
CA GLY A 563 -36.20 -24.88 -14.56
C GLY A 563 -37.15 -25.56 -13.57
N THR A 564 -37.15 -25.09 -12.33
CA THR A 564 -38.07 -25.52 -11.27
C THR A 564 -38.47 -24.35 -10.37
N THR A 565 -39.57 -24.46 -9.64
CA THR A 565 -40.07 -23.42 -8.73
C THR A 565 -40.63 -24.02 -7.44
N LYS A 566 -40.41 -23.35 -6.31
CA LYS A 566 -41.01 -23.71 -5.00
C LYS A 566 -41.56 -22.46 -4.32
N THR A 567 -42.68 -22.60 -3.61
CA THR A 567 -43.34 -21.49 -2.89
C THR A 567 -43.64 -21.90 -1.45
N VAL A 568 -43.38 -21.00 -0.49
CA VAL A 568 -43.62 -21.18 0.96
C VAL A 568 -44.23 -19.92 1.56
N SER A 569 -44.91 -20.03 2.71
CA SER A 569 -45.45 -18.87 3.43
C SER A 569 -44.45 -18.33 4.45
N TYR A 570 -44.37 -17.00 4.60
CA TYR A 570 -43.56 -16.32 5.61
C TYR A 570 -44.34 -15.17 6.27
N ALA A 571 -44.19 -14.97 7.57
CA ALA A 571 -44.85 -13.90 8.32
C ALA A 571 -43.79 -13.01 8.98
N ALA A 572 -43.62 -11.80 8.47
CA ALA A 572 -42.74 -10.79 9.05
C ALA A 572 -43.42 -10.17 10.28
N THR A 573 -42.86 -10.39 11.46
CA THR A 573 -43.39 -9.83 12.73
C THR A 573 -42.92 -8.41 13.00
N HIS A 574 -41.83 -7.99 12.36
CA HIS A 574 -41.21 -6.67 12.49
C HIS A 574 -41.19 -5.94 11.14
N ASN A 575 -41.08 -4.61 11.18
CA ASN A 575 -40.87 -3.81 9.99
C ASN A 575 -39.36 -3.60 9.76
N TYR A 576 -38.80 -4.32 8.80
CA TYR A 576 -37.37 -4.30 8.50
C TYR A 576 -36.95 -3.12 7.59
N THR A 577 -37.88 -2.23 7.25
CA THR A 577 -37.58 -1.03 6.43
C THR A 577 -37.15 0.19 7.27
N GLY A 578 -37.12 0.10 8.60
CA GLY A 578 -36.80 1.20 9.52
C GLY A 578 -35.39 1.12 10.12
N TYR A 579 -35.05 2.10 10.97
CA TYR A 579 -33.82 2.00 11.78
C TYR A 579 -34.03 1.00 12.93
N TYR A 580 -33.02 0.19 13.23
CA TYR A 580 -32.96 -0.59 14.46
C TYR A 580 -31.89 -0.02 15.38
N LEU A 581 -32.04 -0.23 16.68
CA LEU A 581 -31.09 0.19 17.70
C LEU A 581 -31.22 -0.76 18.88
N ASP A 582 -30.10 -1.34 19.28
CA ASP A 582 -29.97 -2.21 20.45
C ASP A 582 -28.75 -1.81 21.29
N LEU A 583 -28.88 -1.83 22.62
CA LEU A 583 -27.80 -1.53 23.56
C LEU A 583 -27.25 -2.82 24.18
N ASN A 584 -25.97 -3.10 23.95
CA ASN A 584 -25.28 -4.35 24.28
C ASN A 584 -24.49 -4.29 25.60
N GLY A 585 -24.88 -3.39 26.50
CA GLY A 585 -24.29 -3.24 27.82
C GLY A 585 -23.35 -2.03 27.94
N MET A 586 -23.07 -1.66 29.19
CA MET A 586 -22.23 -0.52 29.56
C MET A 586 -20.86 -1.00 30.07
N CYS A 587 -19.83 -0.20 29.82
CA CYS A 587 -18.49 -0.40 30.36
C CYS A 587 -17.92 0.93 30.88
N TYR A 588 -16.79 0.86 31.59
CA TYR A 588 -16.14 2.04 32.12
C TYR A 588 -14.62 1.88 32.20
N ILE A 589 -13.91 3.01 32.19
CA ILE A 589 -12.47 3.12 32.38
C ILE A 589 -12.21 4.16 33.48
N MET A 590 -11.53 3.73 34.54
CA MET A 590 -11.09 4.64 35.60
C MET A 590 -9.92 5.50 35.09
N ARG A 591 -10.04 6.83 35.22
CA ARG A 591 -8.96 7.79 34.93
C ARG A 591 -8.56 8.53 36.20
N ASP A 592 -7.45 9.25 36.12
CA ASP A 592 -6.99 10.10 37.21
C ASP A 592 -7.90 11.32 37.43
N ASN A 593 -8.53 11.83 36.37
CA ASN A 593 -9.34 13.05 36.34
C ASN A 593 -10.83 12.83 36.00
N GLY A 594 -11.30 11.57 36.00
CA GLY A 594 -12.69 11.21 35.75
C GLY A 594 -12.90 9.72 35.55
N ILE A 595 -14.10 9.35 35.09
CA ILE A 595 -14.46 7.99 34.74
C ILE A 595 -15.06 8.02 33.35
N ASP A 596 -14.39 7.43 32.37
CA ASP A 596 -14.96 7.30 31.02
C ASP A 596 -15.99 6.18 31.07
N VAL A 597 -17.24 6.47 30.70
CA VAL A 597 -18.33 5.51 30.65
C VAL A 597 -18.81 5.39 29.20
N GLY A 598 -19.01 4.15 28.77
CA GLY A 598 -19.37 3.82 27.39
C GLY A 598 -20.51 2.83 27.32
N VAL A 599 -21.27 2.87 26.23
CA VAL A 599 -22.31 1.88 25.92
C VAL A 599 -22.03 1.25 24.56
N ALA A 600 -22.00 -0.08 24.52
CA ALA A 600 -21.96 -0.82 23.27
C ALA A 600 -23.35 -0.81 22.63
N TYR A 601 -23.44 -0.64 21.31
CA TYR A 601 -24.71 -0.64 20.60
C TYR A 601 -24.57 -1.26 19.21
N ASP A 602 -25.68 -1.74 18.67
CA ASP A 602 -25.81 -2.22 17.29
C ASP A 602 -26.98 -1.46 16.61
N SER A 603 -26.75 -0.93 15.41
CA SER A 603 -27.71 -0.12 14.68
C SER A 603 -27.31 0.03 13.21
N ASN A 604 -28.31 0.15 12.32
CA ASN A 604 -28.13 0.60 10.93
C ASN A 604 -28.19 2.13 10.77
N ALA A 605 -28.36 2.89 11.86
CA ALA A 605 -28.32 4.35 11.83
C ALA A 605 -26.90 4.86 11.99
N SER A 606 -26.47 5.74 11.08
CA SER A 606 -25.15 6.38 11.14
C SER A 606 -25.06 7.54 12.14
N ASP A 607 -26.20 8.04 12.64
CA ASP A 607 -26.28 9.22 13.53
C ASP A 607 -27.12 8.93 14.79
N VAL A 608 -26.74 7.88 15.53
CA VAL A 608 -27.35 7.61 16.84
C VAL A 608 -26.89 8.67 17.85
N LYS A 609 -27.84 9.26 18.58
CA LYS A 609 -27.57 10.24 19.64
C LYS A 609 -27.72 9.60 21.02
N PHE A 610 -26.88 10.01 21.97
CA PHE A 610 -26.83 9.45 23.32
C PHE A 610 -27.02 10.52 24.40
N ARG A 611 -27.87 10.25 25.38
CA ARG A 611 -28.04 11.07 26.58
C ARG A 611 -27.61 10.27 27.80
N TRP A 612 -26.73 10.86 28.60
CA TRP A 612 -26.12 10.27 29.79
C TRP A 612 -26.56 11.01 31.04
N GLN A 613 -27.04 10.27 32.03
CA GLN A 613 -27.50 10.81 33.30
C GLN A 613 -26.97 9.96 34.45
N ALA A 614 -26.74 10.60 35.60
CA ALA A 614 -26.33 9.93 36.82
C ALA A 614 -27.33 10.24 37.93
N TYR A 615 -27.89 9.22 38.57
CA TYR A 615 -28.71 9.37 39.77
C TYR A 615 -27.85 9.13 41.00
N ASN A 616 -27.59 10.17 41.78
CA ASN A 616 -26.90 10.03 43.06
C ASN A 616 -27.86 9.43 44.09
N LEU A 617 -27.55 8.23 44.58
CA LEU A 617 -28.39 7.46 45.52
C LEU A 617 -28.41 8.10 46.91
N ASP A 618 -27.33 8.75 47.32
CA ASP A 618 -27.18 9.39 48.63
C ASP A 618 -27.98 10.70 48.70
N LYS A 619 -27.95 11.49 47.63
CA LYS A 619 -28.66 12.78 47.49
C LYS A 619 -30.08 12.64 46.92
N GLN A 620 -30.42 11.47 46.37
CA GLN A 620 -31.68 11.20 45.67
C GLN A 620 -31.98 12.19 44.53
N GLN A 621 -30.95 12.50 43.73
CA GLN A 621 -31.03 13.51 42.68
C GLN A 621 -30.39 13.04 41.39
N TRP A 622 -31.05 13.34 40.26
CA TRP A 622 -30.49 13.18 38.93
C TRP A 622 -29.58 14.36 38.58
N SER A 623 -28.44 14.08 37.97
CA SER A 623 -27.61 15.04 37.25
C SER A 623 -27.47 14.63 35.80
N MET A 624 -27.39 15.63 34.92
CA MET A 624 -27.05 15.41 33.52
C MET A 624 -25.53 15.23 33.41
N VAL A 625 -25.09 14.19 32.71
CA VAL A 625 -23.67 13.97 32.40
C VAL A 625 -23.38 14.48 30.99
N ALA A 626 -24.22 14.14 30.02
CA ALA A 626 -24.19 14.68 28.67
C ALA A 626 -25.57 14.56 28.02
N ASP A 627 -25.93 15.51 27.15
CA ASP A 627 -27.25 15.57 26.52
C ASP A 627 -27.14 15.41 25.00
N TRP A 628 -27.73 14.33 24.47
CA TRP A 628 -27.81 13.97 23.04
C TRP A 628 -26.51 14.15 22.24
N THR A 629 -25.42 13.57 22.73
CA THR A 629 -24.11 13.55 22.06
C THR A 629 -24.07 12.54 20.92
N GLY A 630 -23.23 12.76 19.90
CA GLY A 630 -22.96 11.74 18.87
C GLY A 630 -22.02 10.62 19.33
N SER A 631 -21.36 10.80 20.48
CA SER A 631 -20.48 9.79 21.07
C SER A 631 -21.26 8.85 21.99
N ASN A 632 -21.01 7.55 21.87
CA ASN A 632 -21.45 6.51 22.79
C ASN A 632 -20.54 6.38 24.04
N TRP A 633 -19.58 7.29 24.19
CA TRP A 633 -18.70 7.46 25.36
C TRP A 633 -18.78 8.87 25.92
N VAL A 634 -18.71 9.00 27.24
CA VAL A 634 -18.58 10.29 27.93
C VAL A 634 -17.65 10.17 29.15
N THR A 635 -16.90 11.22 29.46
CA THR A 635 -16.17 11.32 30.73
C THR A 635 -17.09 11.88 31.80
N TRP A 636 -17.36 11.07 32.81
CA TRP A 636 -18.17 11.42 33.98
C TRP A 636 -17.26 11.80 35.17
N LYS A 637 -17.57 12.92 35.84
CA LYS A 637 -16.82 13.45 36.99
C LYS A 637 -17.68 13.45 38.26
N PRO A 638 -17.89 12.27 38.90
CA PRO A 638 -18.73 12.18 40.08
C PRO A 638 -18.04 12.64 41.36
N GLU A 639 -18.82 13.11 42.32
CA GLU A 639 -18.43 13.12 43.73
C GLU A 639 -18.26 11.67 44.25
N GLN A 640 -17.59 11.51 45.40
CA GLN A 640 -17.56 10.22 46.09
C GLN A 640 -18.99 9.81 46.51
N GLY A 641 -19.44 8.61 46.13
CA GLY A 641 -20.80 8.14 46.44
C GLY A 641 -21.29 6.98 45.56
N ASN A 642 -22.56 6.60 45.72
CA ASN A 642 -23.21 5.53 44.96
C ASN A 642 -24.18 6.09 43.92
N PHE A 643 -24.18 5.54 42.70
CA PHE A 643 -24.94 6.07 41.57
C PHE A 643 -25.62 4.98 40.74
N TRP A 644 -26.71 5.37 40.09
CA TRP A 644 -27.17 4.72 38.87
C TRP A 644 -26.77 5.56 37.66
N LEU A 645 -25.97 5.00 36.76
CA LEU A 645 -25.66 5.57 35.46
C LEU A 645 -26.68 5.09 34.45
N TYR A 646 -27.40 6.02 33.85
CA TYR A 646 -28.42 5.79 32.84
C TYR A 646 -27.95 6.36 31.50
N VAL A 647 -28.09 5.57 30.45
CA VAL A 647 -27.88 6.02 29.07
C VAL A 647 -29.11 5.72 28.24
N GLU A 648 -29.48 6.68 27.41
CA GLU A 648 -30.52 6.54 26.40
C GLU A 648 -29.92 6.88 25.03
N ALA A 649 -30.20 6.02 24.05
CA ALA A 649 -29.78 6.17 22.67
C ALA A 649 -31.00 6.39 21.78
N MET A 650 -30.86 7.18 20.72
CA MET A 650 -31.94 7.54 19.79
C MET A 650 -31.45 7.50 18.35
N THR A 651 -32.24 6.87 17.47
CA THR A 651 -32.04 6.87 16.02
C THR A 651 -32.65 8.12 15.37
N PRO A 652 -32.30 8.44 14.11
CA PRO A 652 -32.80 9.64 13.40
C PRO A 652 -34.32 9.73 13.24
N ASP A 653 -35.03 8.59 13.23
CA ASP A 653 -36.49 8.55 13.15
C ASP A 653 -37.19 8.67 14.52
N GLY A 654 -36.41 8.78 15.60
CA GLY A 654 -36.87 8.97 16.97
C GLY A 654 -37.09 7.69 17.76
N ALA A 655 -36.74 6.50 17.25
CA ALA A 655 -36.77 5.28 18.06
C ALA A 655 -35.67 5.32 19.13
N THR A 656 -36.03 5.06 20.40
CA THR A 656 -35.11 5.10 21.54
C THR A 656 -34.92 3.75 22.21
N GLN A 657 -33.73 3.55 22.78
CA GLN A 657 -33.38 2.46 23.69
C GLN A 657 -32.68 3.03 24.92
N ASN A 658 -32.75 2.33 26.05
CA ASN A 658 -32.01 2.75 27.25
C ASN A 658 -31.49 1.56 28.06
N THR A 659 -30.47 1.82 28.87
CA THR A 659 -29.94 0.86 29.84
C THR A 659 -29.35 1.59 31.05
N ILE A 660 -29.11 0.84 32.12
CA ILE A 660 -28.67 1.38 33.41
C ILE A 660 -27.59 0.49 34.04
N MET A 661 -26.63 1.12 34.73
CA MET A 661 -25.56 0.46 35.47
C MET A 661 -25.45 1.05 36.88
N CYS A 662 -25.25 0.21 37.89
CA CYS A 662 -24.91 0.66 39.24
C CYS A 662 -23.40 0.93 39.33
N PHE A 663 -23.01 2.06 39.92
CA PHE A 663 -21.60 2.44 40.05
C PHE A 663 -21.30 3.10 41.40
N ALA A 664 -20.21 2.72 42.05
CA ALA A 664 -19.76 3.32 43.31
C ALA A 664 -18.44 4.07 43.10
N SER A 665 -18.49 5.40 43.11
CA SER A 665 -17.29 6.23 42.99
C SER A 665 -16.58 6.33 44.34
N GLN A 666 -15.34 5.83 44.39
CA GLN A 666 -14.50 5.86 45.61
C GLN A 666 -13.71 7.15 45.77
N LYS A 667 -13.62 7.97 44.71
CA LYS A 667 -12.87 9.23 44.65
C LYS A 667 -13.83 10.35 44.24
N ASP A 668 -13.59 11.54 44.76
CA ASP A 668 -14.25 12.75 44.31
C ASP A 668 -13.51 13.31 43.08
N TYR A 669 -14.20 13.35 41.95
CA TYR A 669 -13.75 13.89 40.67
C TYR A 669 -14.43 15.22 40.33
N SER A 670 -15.29 15.74 41.22
CA SER A 670 -16.07 16.96 40.98
C SER A 670 -15.22 18.24 41.00
N HIS A 671 -13.98 18.14 41.46
CA HIS A 671 -13.01 19.24 41.56
C HIS A 671 -11.68 18.91 40.89
N HIS A 672 -10.98 19.95 40.44
CA HIS A 672 -9.64 19.81 39.90
C HIS A 672 -8.64 19.34 40.96
N SER A 673 -7.71 18.49 40.53
CA SER A 673 -6.55 18.06 41.29
C SER A 673 -5.48 19.15 41.30
N LEU A 674 -4.79 19.33 42.43
CA LEU A 674 -3.65 20.25 42.54
C LEU A 674 -2.67 19.75 43.60
N ASN A 675 -1.43 19.50 43.20
CA ASN A 675 -0.32 19.12 44.08
C ASN A 675 0.93 19.97 43.77
N LEU A 676 1.68 20.36 44.81
CA LEU A 676 2.94 21.09 44.67
C LEU A 676 4.11 20.18 45.07
N ASN A 677 5.08 20.03 44.17
CA ASN A 677 6.12 19.00 44.22
C ASN A 677 7.50 19.52 44.64
N GLY A 678 7.62 20.83 44.92
CA GLY A 678 8.85 21.45 45.40
C GLY A 678 9.25 22.68 44.59
N MET A 679 10.02 23.57 45.23
CA MET A 679 10.54 24.79 44.61
C MET A 679 11.99 24.64 44.17
N CYS A 680 12.34 25.23 43.03
CA CYS A 680 13.71 25.38 42.55
C CYS A 680 14.00 26.85 42.23
N TYR A 681 15.27 27.20 42.01
CA TYR A 681 15.67 28.57 41.75
C TYR A 681 16.95 28.68 40.92
N ASN A 682 17.07 29.79 40.18
CA ASN A 682 18.26 30.22 39.47
C ASN A 682 18.70 31.60 39.98
N ILE A 683 19.99 31.77 40.25
CA ILE A 683 20.55 33.04 40.75
C ILE A 683 21.31 33.71 39.61
N TYR A 684 20.89 34.91 39.24
CA TYR A 684 21.54 35.77 38.24
C TYR A 684 22.32 36.88 38.94
N ASP A 685 22.93 37.80 38.18
CA ASP A 685 23.63 38.95 38.76
C ASP A 685 22.71 40.04 39.28
N ASP A 686 21.52 40.14 38.70
CA ASP A 686 20.55 41.20 38.96
C ASP A 686 19.22 40.70 39.54
N ARG A 687 18.98 39.38 39.59
CA ARG A 687 17.75 38.79 40.15
C ARG A 687 17.90 37.34 40.60
N ILE A 688 16.84 36.80 41.19
CA ILE A 688 16.66 35.39 41.49
C ILE A 688 15.35 34.92 40.87
N ASP A 689 15.40 33.95 39.97
CA ASP A 689 14.19 33.35 39.42
C ASP A 689 13.82 32.13 40.27
N VAL A 690 12.58 32.05 40.74
CA VAL A 690 12.08 30.96 41.59
C VAL A 690 10.89 30.29 40.90
N GLY A 691 10.91 28.95 40.85
CA GLY A 691 9.87 28.13 40.23
C GLY A 691 9.27 27.12 41.20
N ILE A 692 8.01 26.74 40.98
CA ILE A 692 7.31 25.66 41.69
C ILE A 692 6.95 24.55 40.69
N ALA A 693 7.38 23.33 40.97
CA ALA A 693 6.89 22.15 40.26
C ALA A 693 5.50 21.76 40.80
N TYR A 694 4.55 21.46 39.93
CA TYR A 694 3.18 21.13 40.32
C TYR A 694 2.55 20.13 39.34
N ASP A 695 1.57 19.36 39.82
CA ASP A 695 0.70 18.52 39.01
C ASP A 695 -0.75 18.96 39.20
N SER A 696 -1.47 19.17 38.09
CA SER A 696 -2.89 19.51 38.08
C SER A 696 -3.52 19.04 36.77
N ASP A 697 -4.80 18.68 36.82
CA ASP A 697 -5.64 18.46 35.63
C ASP A 697 -6.33 19.75 35.15
N ASP A 698 -6.02 20.89 35.78
CA ASP A 698 -6.42 22.23 35.33
C ASP A 698 -5.25 22.92 34.61
N SER A 699 -5.50 23.38 33.38
CA SER A 699 -4.52 24.16 32.62
C SER A 699 -4.44 25.63 33.06
N ASN A 700 -5.36 26.10 33.91
CA ASN A 700 -5.50 27.50 34.31
C ASN A 700 -5.14 27.74 35.78
N VAL A 701 -4.20 26.97 36.33
CA VAL A 701 -3.68 27.20 37.68
C VAL A 701 -3.02 28.58 37.75
N THR A 702 -3.34 29.34 38.80
CA THR A 702 -2.76 30.66 39.07
C THR A 702 -1.93 30.64 40.35
N PHE A 703 -0.87 31.45 40.40
CA PHE A 703 0.15 31.44 41.45
C PHE A 703 0.33 32.83 42.07
N LYS A 704 0.29 32.91 43.39
CA LYS A 704 0.65 34.09 44.16
C LYS A 704 1.99 33.86 44.86
N TRP A 705 2.92 34.80 44.73
CA TRP A 705 4.29 34.70 45.24
C TRP A 705 4.56 35.79 46.27
N GLU A 706 5.05 35.38 47.44
CA GLU A 706 5.31 36.27 48.56
C GLU A 706 6.64 35.92 49.22
N ALA A 707 7.39 36.94 49.63
CA ALA A 707 8.68 36.77 50.31
C ALA A 707 8.64 37.46 51.68
N TYR A 708 8.74 36.68 52.75
CA TYR A 708 8.86 37.21 54.11
C TYR A 708 10.31 37.53 54.40
N ASN A 709 10.64 38.80 54.63
CA ASN A 709 11.98 39.21 55.05
C ASN A 709 12.13 38.95 56.56
N LEU A 710 13.00 38.02 56.96
CA LEU A 710 13.20 37.67 58.36
C LEU A 710 13.92 38.79 59.15
N ASP A 711 14.74 39.60 58.47
CA ASP A 711 15.50 40.67 59.10
C ASP A 711 14.61 41.89 59.40
N LYS A 712 13.68 42.21 58.50
CA LYS A 712 12.71 43.32 58.63
C LYS A 712 11.36 42.90 59.23
N GLN A 713 11.08 41.60 59.33
CA GLN A 713 9.83 41.01 59.81
C GLN A 713 8.59 41.47 59.03
N GLU A 714 8.70 41.52 57.70
CA GLU A 714 7.63 41.98 56.82
C GLU A 714 7.46 41.07 55.59
N TRP A 715 6.21 40.87 55.17
CA TRP A 715 5.88 40.21 53.91
C TRP A 715 5.98 41.21 52.76
N ASN A 716 6.63 40.79 51.69
CA ASN A 716 6.67 41.51 50.43
C ASN A 716 5.98 40.66 49.37
N LEU A 717 5.01 41.26 48.68
CA LEU A 717 4.39 40.65 47.51
C LEU A 717 5.42 40.66 46.36
N VAL A 718 5.70 39.50 45.80
CA VAL A 718 6.59 39.35 44.64
C VAL A 718 5.77 39.35 43.37
N ALA A 719 4.67 38.59 43.34
CA ALA A 719 3.70 38.59 42.24
C ALA A 719 2.31 38.16 42.74
N ASP A 720 1.25 38.71 42.15
CA ASP A 720 -0.13 38.44 42.55
C ASP A 720 -0.88 37.66 41.46
N TRP A 721 -1.27 36.42 41.77
CA TRP A 721 -2.06 35.52 40.92
C TRP A 721 -1.67 35.49 39.43
N THR A 722 -0.42 35.16 39.14
CA THR A 722 0.10 34.99 37.78
C THR A 722 -0.23 33.62 37.20
N GLY A 723 -0.34 33.50 35.87
CA GLY A 723 -0.44 32.19 35.20
C GLY A 723 0.88 31.41 35.12
N SER A 724 2.00 32.05 35.45
CA SER A 724 3.32 31.43 35.48
C SER A 724 3.61 30.77 36.84
N ASN A 725 4.13 29.55 36.80
CA ASN A 725 4.69 28.85 37.96
C ASN A 725 6.16 29.25 38.25
N TRP A 726 6.65 30.29 37.58
CA TRP A 726 7.93 30.95 37.81
C TRP A 726 7.76 32.44 38.07
N VAL A 727 8.61 33.01 38.93
CA VAL A 727 8.68 34.46 39.22
C VAL A 727 10.12 34.94 39.33
N SER A 728 10.37 36.16 38.83
CA SER A 728 11.62 36.88 39.06
C SER A 728 11.54 37.74 40.31
N TRP A 729 12.51 37.58 41.21
CA TRP A 729 12.55 38.21 42.52
C TRP A 729 13.84 39.02 42.71
N TYR A 730 13.70 40.24 43.25
CA TYR A 730 14.78 41.24 43.39
C TYR A 730 15.00 41.63 44.86
N PRO A 731 15.46 40.72 45.73
CA PRO A 731 15.56 40.99 47.15
C PRO A 731 16.75 41.88 47.53
N ASP A 732 16.56 42.63 48.61
CA ASP A 732 17.70 43.13 49.40
C ASP A 732 18.51 41.96 49.97
N LYS A 733 19.79 42.18 50.29
CA LYS A 733 20.59 41.20 51.02
C LYS A 733 19.91 40.83 52.35
N GLY A 734 19.67 39.55 52.60
CA GLY A 734 19.01 39.09 53.82
C GLY A 734 18.53 37.64 53.78
N ASN A 735 17.85 37.23 54.86
CA ASN A 735 17.20 35.91 54.96
C ASN A 735 15.70 36.04 54.72
N TYR A 736 15.13 35.10 53.96
CA TYR A 736 13.73 35.13 53.56
C TYR A 736 13.04 33.78 53.69
N TRP A 737 11.72 33.81 53.85
CA TRP A 737 10.85 32.70 53.44
C TRP A 737 10.22 33.04 52.10
N MET A 738 10.46 32.23 51.09
CA MET A 738 9.79 32.34 49.79
C MET A 738 8.58 31.42 49.79
N HIS A 739 7.39 31.99 49.61
CA HIS A 739 6.09 31.33 49.70
C HIS A 739 5.35 31.43 48.36
N VAL A 740 4.70 30.34 47.96
CA VAL A 740 3.79 30.33 46.82
C VAL A 740 2.45 29.74 47.23
N THR A 741 1.36 30.37 46.78
CA THR A 741 0.01 29.82 46.81
C THR A 741 -0.43 29.55 45.37
N ALA A 742 -0.77 28.30 45.05
CA ALA A 742 -1.35 27.90 43.77
C ALA A 742 -2.87 27.70 43.91
N ARG A 743 -3.64 28.01 42.86
CA ARG A 743 -5.10 27.88 42.84
C ARG A 743 -5.62 27.45 41.47
N THR A 744 -6.44 26.42 41.43
CA THR A 744 -7.20 26.00 40.24
C THR A 744 -8.37 26.95 39.97
N SER A 745 -8.90 26.94 38.75
CA SER A 745 -10.03 27.73 38.27
C SER A 745 -11.33 27.49 39.03
N ASP A 746 -11.52 26.29 39.58
CA ASP A 746 -12.65 25.93 40.45
C ASP A 746 -12.41 26.20 41.95
N GLY A 747 -11.24 26.73 42.30
CA GLY A 747 -10.94 27.29 43.62
C GLY A 747 -10.17 26.40 44.58
N VAL A 748 -9.66 25.23 44.15
CA VAL A 748 -8.78 24.38 44.98
C VAL A 748 -7.43 25.06 45.16
N THR A 749 -6.96 25.22 46.41
CA THR A 749 -5.71 25.91 46.73
C THR A 749 -4.66 24.99 47.39
N LYS A 750 -3.38 25.20 47.07
CA LYS A 750 -2.22 24.59 47.72
C LYS A 750 -1.13 25.62 47.98
N GLU A 751 -0.32 25.40 49.01
CA GLU A 751 0.74 26.31 49.43
C GLU A 751 2.07 25.56 49.60
N TYR A 752 3.19 26.24 49.32
CA TYR A 752 4.53 25.72 49.54
C TYR A 752 5.49 26.84 49.99
N THR A 753 6.48 26.54 50.82
CA THR A 753 7.43 27.53 51.34
C THR A 753 8.83 26.96 51.50
N ILE A 754 9.84 27.74 51.12
CA ILE A 754 11.25 27.44 51.36
C ILE A 754 11.96 28.57 52.11
N CYS A 755 13.03 28.25 52.82
CA CYS A 755 13.96 29.25 53.35
C CYS A 755 14.98 29.63 52.27
N PHE A 756 15.30 30.92 52.15
CA PHE A 756 16.23 31.43 51.14
C PHE A 756 17.15 32.51 51.71
N ASN A 757 18.46 32.44 51.42
CA ASN A 757 19.43 33.47 51.77
C ASN A 757 19.85 34.27 50.52
N ALA A 758 19.44 35.54 50.43
CA ALA A 758 19.90 36.44 49.38
C ALA A 758 21.27 37.04 49.79
N ALA A 759 22.36 36.52 49.22
CA ALA A 759 23.71 36.87 49.62
C ALA A 759 24.13 38.32 49.28
N ARG A 760 23.48 38.93 48.28
CA ARG A 760 23.71 40.30 47.80
C ARG A 760 22.38 41.03 47.64
N ASN A 761 22.46 42.35 47.44
CA ASN A 761 21.31 43.16 47.10
C ASN A 761 21.10 43.13 45.58
N TYR A 762 19.97 42.57 45.15
CA TYR A 762 19.57 42.44 43.75
C TYR A 762 18.74 43.65 43.25
N ASN A 763 18.45 44.60 44.13
CA ASN A 763 17.65 45.79 43.87
C ASN A 763 18.52 47.04 43.54
N HIS A 764 19.77 46.86 43.09
CA HIS A 764 20.69 47.96 42.71
C HIS A 764 21.12 47.86 41.25
N LYS A 765 21.48 49.01 40.64
CA LYS A 765 21.99 49.03 39.27
C LYS A 765 23.48 48.72 39.23
N TYR A 766 23.89 47.85 38.31
CA TYR A 766 25.29 47.46 38.12
C TYR A 766 25.80 47.96 36.77
N ILE A 767 27.12 48.17 36.66
CA ILE A 767 27.79 48.36 35.37
C ILE A 767 29.15 47.67 35.39
N THR A 768 29.48 46.93 34.32
CA THR A 768 30.75 46.23 34.14
C THR A 768 31.33 46.60 32.77
N ILE A 769 32.62 46.95 32.72
CA ILE A 769 33.32 47.30 31.48
C ILE A 769 34.09 46.09 30.96
N ASN A 770 33.82 45.69 29.72
CA ASN A 770 34.40 44.51 29.07
C ASN A 770 35.65 44.84 28.24
N GLY A 771 35.86 46.11 27.87
CA GLY A 771 37.06 46.57 27.17
C GLY A 771 36.85 47.83 26.34
N ILE A 772 37.97 48.39 25.86
CA ILE A 772 38.00 49.55 24.94
C ILE A 772 38.36 49.06 23.53
N CYS A 773 37.64 49.54 22.52
CA CYS A 773 37.99 49.38 21.12
C CYS A 773 38.36 50.73 20.48
N SER A 774 39.08 50.67 19.36
CA SER A 774 39.46 51.87 18.59
C SER A 774 39.24 51.66 17.09
N VAL A 775 38.75 52.69 16.41
CA VAL A 775 38.63 52.74 14.95
C VAL A 775 39.39 53.97 14.44
N ASN A 776 40.39 53.73 13.59
CA ASN A 776 41.16 54.80 12.94
C ASN A 776 40.38 55.37 11.76
N ASP A 777 40.02 56.65 11.83
CA ASP A 777 39.46 57.42 10.72
C ASP A 777 40.53 58.39 10.15
N LYS A 778 40.29 58.94 8.97
CA LYS A 778 41.23 59.77 8.17
C LYS A 778 41.77 60.99 8.91
N ALA A 779 41.11 61.43 9.99
CA ALA A 779 41.51 62.59 10.80
C ALA A 779 41.47 62.36 12.32
N ALA A 780 40.86 61.29 12.83
CA ALA A 780 40.63 61.04 14.25
C ALA A 780 40.75 59.55 14.60
N ILE A 781 40.97 59.24 15.88
CA ILE A 781 40.84 57.90 16.45
C ILE A 781 39.54 57.87 17.25
N ASN A 782 38.56 57.07 16.81
CA ASN A 782 37.30 56.89 17.52
C ASN A 782 37.45 55.78 18.55
N LEU A 783 37.21 56.08 19.83
CA LEU A 783 37.34 55.18 20.96
C LEU A 783 35.94 54.78 21.44
N GLY A 784 35.71 53.49 21.65
CA GLY A 784 34.44 52.94 22.12
C GLY A 784 34.65 52.01 23.32
N VAL A 785 33.67 51.93 24.23
CA VAL A 785 33.71 50.99 25.37
C VAL A 785 32.56 49.98 25.28
N SER A 786 32.89 48.71 25.48
CA SER A 786 31.92 47.61 25.64
C SER A 786 31.59 47.44 27.12
N TYR A 787 30.31 47.32 27.47
CA TYR A 787 29.85 47.25 28.86
C TYR A 787 28.54 46.44 28.99
N ASN A 788 28.30 45.90 30.19
CA ASN A 788 27.04 45.26 30.60
C ASN A 788 26.45 46.02 31.78
N THR A 789 25.14 46.28 31.78
CA THR A 789 24.44 47.00 32.84
C THR A 789 22.95 46.72 32.79
N ASN A 790 22.28 46.72 33.94
CA ASN A 790 20.81 46.81 34.05
C ASN A 790 20.30 48.25 34.12
N ASP A 791 21.18 49.25 33.96
CA ASP A 791 20.80 50.65 33.88
C ASP A 791 20.50 51.08 32.44
N THR A 792 19.35 51.71 32.23
CA THR A 792 18.94 52.27 30.94
C THR A 792 19.62 53.61 30.63
N SER A 793 20.34 54.23 31.57
CA SER A 793 20.97 55.54 31.36
C SER A 793 22.35 55.69 32.02
N PRO A 794 23.34 54.85 31.66
CA PRO A 794 24.71 55.02 32.13
C PRO A 794 25.38 56.25 31.50
N ALA A 795 26.29 56.88 32.23
CA ALA A 795 27.10 58.01 31.78
C ALA A 795 28.58 57.64 31.73
N PHE A 796 29.31 58.14 30.73
CA PHE A 796 30.70 57.81 30.46
C PHE A 796 31.61 59.05 30.48
N ARG A 797 32.79 58.92 31.05
CA ARG A 797 33.87 59.92 31.03
C ARG A 797 35.10 59.33 30.35
N TRP A 798 35.63 60.05 29.36
CA TRP A 798 36.81 59.63 28.60
C TRP A 798 37.99 60.54 28.87
N GLN A 799 39.13 59.96 29.20
CA GLN A 799 40.36 60.68 29.50
C GLN A 799 41.57 60.03 28.82
N ILE A 800 42.57 60.86 28.52
CA ILE A 800 43.82 60.46 27.89
C ILE A 800 44.97 60.95 28.76
N TYR A 801 45.90 60.05 29.08
CA TYR A 801 47.18 60.39 29.68
C TYR A 801 48.26 60.37 28.61
N ASP A 802 48.92 61.49 28.37
CA ASP A 802 50.08 61.56 27.48
C ASP A 802 51.35 61.21 28.27
N LEU A 803 52.01 60.11 27.90
CA LEU A 803 53.20 59.63 28.60
C LEU A 803 54.41 60.54 28.36
N SER A 804 54.45 61.29 27.26
CA SER A 804 55.57 62.19 26.93
C SER A 804 55.56 63.46 27.77
N THR A 805 54.38 64.00 28.06
CA THR A 805 54.21 65.21 28.87
C THR A 805 53.83 64.93 30.31
N SER A 806 53.46 63.68 30.65
CA SER A 806 52.95 63.27 31.97
C SER A 806 51.70 64.06 32.40
N THR A 807 50.80 64.31 31.45
CA THR A 807 49.58 65.10 31.68
C THR A 807 48.32 64.36 31.27
N TRP A 808 47.28 64.46 32.10
CA TRP A 808 45.93 64.04 31.77
C TRP A 808 45.19 65.11 30.96
N SER A 809 44.36 64.65 30.02
CA SER A 809 43.38 65.46 29.31
C SER A 809 42.04 64.73 29.29
N THR A 810 40.95 65.47 29.50
CA THR A 810 39.59 64.93 29.44
C THR A 810 39.04 65.18 28.04
N LEU A 811 38.61 64.12 27.35
CA LEU A 811 37.97 64.22 26.05
C LEU A 811 36.48 64.55 26.20
N THR A 812 35.81 63.82 27.08
CA THR A 812 34.40 64.04 27.46
C THR A 812 34.21 63.75 28.94
N ASP A 813 33.29 64.47 29.58
CA ASP A 813 32.99 64.33 31.00
C ASP A 813 31.51 63.95 31.18
N TRP A 814 31.26 62.74 31.67
CA TRP A 814 29.94 62.16 31.98
C TRP A 814 28.85 62.38 30.91
N THR A 815 29.07 61.83 29.72
CA THR A 815 28.11 61.86 28.61
C THR A 815 27.38 60.52 28.45
N GLY A 816 26.16 60.50 27.92
CA GLY A 816 25.45 59.24 27.63
C GLY A 816 26.03 58.41 26.47
N SER A 817 27.05 58.92 25.77
CA SER A 817 27.72 58.21 24.67
C SER A 817 28.84 57.32 25.20
N ASN A 818 28.82 56.05 24.83
CA ASN A 818 29.93 55.11 25.05
C ASN A 818 31.04 55.23 23.99
N TRP A 819 30.97 56.22 23.11
CA TRP A 819 31.98 56.53 22.08
C TRP A 819 32.49 57.98 22.17
N VAL A 820 33.75 58.20 21.79
CA VAL A 820 34.39 59.52 21.69
C VAL A 820 35.40 59.60 20.52
N SER A 821 35.54 60.76 19.89
CA SER A 821 36.58 61.03 18.87
C SER A 821 37.79 61.74 19.48
N TRP A 822 38.98 61.25 19.20
CA TRP A 822 40.26 61.77 19.71
C TRP A 822 41.20 62.17 18.57
N TYR A 823 41.88 63.32 18.69
CA TYR A 823 42.78 63.88 17.67
C TYR A 823 44.23 63.99 18.19
N PRO A 824 44.94 62.86 18.35
CA PRO A 824 46.27 62.88 18.95
C PRO A 824 47.40 63.35 18.04
N GLY A 825 48.46 63.86 18.68
CA GLY A 825 49.80 63.90 18.09
C GLY A 825 50.46 62.51 18.16
N SER A 826 51.64 62.37 17.57
CA SER A 826 52.41 61.13 17.71
C SER A 826 52.93 60.96 19.12
N GLY A 827 52.77 59.78 19.71
CA GLY A 827 53.17 59.52 21.08
C GLY A 827 52.62 58.21 21.61
N ASN A 828 52.91 57.96 22.89
CA ASN A 828 52.32 56.86 23.65
C ASN A 828 51.35 57.46 24.67
N TYR A 829 50.18 56.85 24.78
CA TYR A 829 49.09 57.33 25.60
C TYR A 829 48.49 56.20 26.45
N TRP A 830 47.88 56.54 27.59
CA TRP A 830 46.87 55.69 28.21
C TRP A 830 45.48 56.24 27.89
N VAL A 831 44.60 55.37 27.42
CA VAL A 831 43.19 55.66 27.20
C VAL A 831 42.41 55.13 28.40
N TYR A 832 41.75 56.02 29.11
CA TYR A 832 40.99 55.73 30.32
C TYR A 832 39.52 56.08 30.12
N VAL A 833 38.64 55.17 30.54
CA VAL A 833 37.19 55.39 30.53
C VAL A 833 36.60 55.03 31.89
N GLU A 834 35.65 55.84 32.33
CA GLU A 834 34.78 55.53 33.46
C GLU A 834 33.34 55.49 33.00
N ALA A 835 32.57 54.55 33.52
CA ALA A 835 31.14 54.39 33.32
C ALA A 835 30.42 54.45 34.66
N ARG A 836 29.30 55.16 34.73
CA ARG A 836 28.53 55.35 35.96
C ARG A 836 27.04 55.11 35.72
N THR A 837 26.43 54.28 36.55
CA THR A 837 24.97 54.14 36.61
C THR A 837 24.32 55.38 37.23
N SER A 838 23.08 55.66 36.87
CA SER A 838 22.20 56.70 37.40
C SER A 838 21.98 56.63 38.92
N ASP A 839 22.17 55.47 39.57
CA ASP A 839 22.14 55.33 41.03
C ASP A 839 23.52 55.48 41.70
N GLY A 840 24.58 55.68 40.91
CA GLY A 840 25.90 56.10 41.38
C GLY A 840 26.99 55.03 41.40
N THR A 841 26.72 53.81 40.97
CA THR A 841 27.76 52.76 40.80
C THR A 841 28.71 53.17 39.67
N VAL A 842 30.03 53.17 39.93
CA VAL A 842 31.07 53.54 38.95
C VAL A 842 31.98 52.35 38.67
N GLU A 843 32.32 52.14 37.40
CA GLU A 843 33.43 51.28 36.99
C GLU A 843 34.36 51.99 35.98
N SER A 844 35.61 51.58 35.90
CA SER A 844 36.65 52.15 35.05
C SER A 844 37.51 51.11 34.32
N TYR A 845 38.09 51.50 33.19
CA TYR A 845 38.98 50.66 32.41
C TYR A 845 40.07 51.48 31.73
N CYS A 846 41.26 50.89 31.55
CA CYS A 846 42.44 51.58 31.00
C CYS A 846 43.19 50.69 30.00
N ILE A 847 43.62 51.26 28.87
CA ILE A 847 44.51 50.60 27.90
C ILE A 847 45.68 51.52 27.50
N ALA A 848 46.79 50.93 27.05
CA ALA A 848 47.87 51.66 26.40
C ALA A 848 47.64 51.78 24.88
N TYR A 849 47.97 52.93 24.28
CA TYR A 849 47.73 53.23 22.86
C TYR A 849 48.86 54.05 22.23
N GLN A 850 49.33 53.68 21.03
CA GLN A 850 50.46 54.35 20.33
C GLN A 850 50.00 55.04 19.02
N VAL A 851 50.51 56.24 18.75
CA VAL A 851 50.20 57.07 17.56
C VAL A 851 51.48 57.49 16.81
N THR A 852 51.51 57.44 15.46
CA THR A 852 52.72 57.71 14.60
C THR A 852 52.62 59.04 13.80
N ALA A 853 53.74 59.76 13.52
CA ALA A 853 53.82 61.20 13.12
C ALA A 853 53.78 61.53 11.59
N ARG A 854 53.49 62.81 11.23
CA ARG A 854 53.57 63.44 9.87
C ARG A 854 54.95 64.09 9.58
N TYR A 855 55.35 64.29 8.32
CA TYR A 855 56.72 64.71 7.92
C TYR A 855 56.86 66.22 7.62
N GLU A 856 57.80 66.93 8.24
CA GLU A 856 58.01 68.39 8.05
C GLU A 856 58.77 68.75 6.76
N ILE A 857 58.39 69.85 6.10
CA ILE A 857 59.06 70.35 4.88
C ILE A 857 60.33 71.18 5.22
N MET A 858 60.24 72.01 6.25
CA MET A 858 61.38 72.82 6.72
C MET A 858 62.25 71.99 7.67
N GLY A 859 63.55 72.29 7.72
CA GLY A 859 64.48 71.70 8.68
C GLY A 859 65.78 71.22 8.04
N THR A 860 66.53 70.43 8.81
CA THR A 860 67.82 69.90 8.36
C THR A 860 67.60 68.71 7.44
N THR A 861 68.22 68.75 6.27
CA THR A 861 68.24 67.64 5.30
C THR A 861 68.76 66.36 5.98
N SER A 862 68.03 65.25 5.82
CA SER A 862 68.38 63.95 6.39
C SER A 862 69.01 62.99 5.39
N THR A 863 69.03 63.35 4.10
CA THR A 863 69.71 62.60 3.04
C THR A 863 71.08 63.20 2.68
N ASN A 864 71.89 62.47 1.93
CA ASN A 864 73.14 62.97 1.34
C ASN A 864 73.18 62.73 -0.17
N ILE A 865 74.18 63.31 -0.85
CA ILE A 865 74.31 63.27 -2.30
C ILE A 865 74.41 61.84 -2.83
N SER A 866 75.18 60.98 -2.15
CA SER A 866 75.33 59.57 -2.55
C SER A 866 74.00 58.84 -2.54
N GLN A 867 73.16 59.07 -1.52
CA GLN A 867 71.83 58.46 -1.43
C GLN A 867 70.89 58.95 -2.53
N MET A 868 70.87 60.26 -2.80
CA MET A 868 70.04 60.83 -3.87
C MET A 868 70.48 60.35 -5.26
N VAL A 869 71.79 60.28 -5.51
CA VAL A 869 72.37 59.76 -6.76
C VAL A 869 72.06 58.28 -6.93
N ALA A 870 72.23 57.47 -5.88
CA ALA A 870 71.93 56.04 -5.92
C ALA A 870 70.43 55.79 -6.16
N TYR A 871 69.56 56.54 -5.49
CA TYR A 871 68.12 56.44 -5.69
C TYR A 871 67.72 56.86 -7.11
N TYR A 872 68.29 57.94 -7.65
CA TYR A 872 68.02 58.34 -9.04
C TYR A 872 68.47 57.26 -10.03
N ASN A 873 69.72 56.81 -9.94
CA ASN A 873 70.30 55.84 -10.87
C ASN A 873 69.58 54.49 -10.84
N ALA A 874 68.97 54.12 -9.71
CA ALA A 874 68.13 52.94 -9.62
C ALA A 874 66.81 53.07 -10.41
N ASN A 875 66.38 54.28 -10.74
CA ASN A 875 65.09 54.54 -11.38
C ASN A 875 65.21 55.08 -12.80
N ASN A 876 66.27 55.81 -13.16
CA ASN A 876 66.47 56.32 -14.51
C ASN A 876 67.94 56.64 -14.83
N ALA A 877 68.29 56.72 -16.12
CA ALA A 877 69.56 57.28 -16.58
C ALA A 877 69.51 58.82 -16.60
N TYR A 878 70.63 59.49 -16.31
CA TYR A 878 70.66 60.96 -16.30
C TYR A 878 70.62 61.50 -17.74
N PRO A 879 69.73 62.44 -18.08
CA PRO A 879 69.58 62.88 -19.47
C PRO A 879 70.84 63.56 -20.03
N GLU A 880 71.31 63.10 -21.19
CA GLU A 880 72.44 63.74 -21.90
C GLU A 880 72.16 65.21 -22.25
N PHE A 881 70.89 65.61 -22.33
CA PHE A 881 70.48 66.99 -22.53
C PHE A 881 71.16 67.96 -21.56
N TYR A 882 71.34 67.55 -20.29
CA TYR A 882 71.96 68.40 -19.27
C TYR A 882 73.48 68.45 -19.33
N ALA A 883 74.15 67.67 -20.18
CA ALA A 883 75.62 67.64 -20.28
C ALA A 883 76.25 69.02 -20.61
N SER A 884 75.46 69.93 -21.21
CA SER A 884 75.87 71.31 -21.53
C SER A 884 75.30 72.39 -20.60
N SER A 885 74.57 71.98 -19.54
CA SER A 885 74.00 72.90 -18.54
C SER A 885 74.93 73.08 -17.33
N ASP A 886 74.47 73.82 -16.33
CA ASP A 886 75.10 73.98 -15.01
C ASP A 886 74.99 72.71 -14.13
N ALA A 887 74.37 71.64 -14.62
CA ALA A 887 74.28 70.33 -13.95
C ALA A 887 74.60 69.17 -14.90
N PRO A 888 75.85 69.02 -15.37
CA PRO A 888 76.22 68.04 -16.40
C PRO A 888 76.11 66.59 -15.95
N THR A 889 76.01 66.32 -14.65
CA THR A 889 75.89 64.97 -14.07
C THR A 889 74.78 64.93 -13.02
N ILE A 890 74.25 63.73 -12.72
CA ILE A 890 73.28 63.54 -11.63
C ILE A 890 73.86 63.96 -10.27
N GLU A 891 75.16 63.80 -10.06
CA GLU A 891 75.83 64.25 -8.84
C GLU A 891 75.80 65.79 -8.73
N ALA A 892 76.08 66.51 -9.82
CA ALA A 892 75.96 67.96 -9.86
C ALA A 892 74.50 68.42 -9.66
N PHE A 893 73.53 67.70 -10.21
CA PHE A 893 72.11 67.96 -10.02
C PHE A 893 71.67 67.83 -8.55
N CYS A 894 72.04 66.71 -7.90
CA CYS A 894 71.77 66.47 -6.48
C CYS A 894 72.49 67.46 -5.57
N GLN A 895 73.73 67.85 -5.92
CA GLN A 895 74.49 68.88 -5.22
C GLN A 895 73.76 70.24 -5.25
N ILE A 896 73.20 70.63 -6.41
CA ILE A 896 72.40 71.87 -6.52
C ILE A 896 71.15 71.81 -5.63
N TYR A 897 70.41 70.70 -5.62
CA TYR A 897 69.28 70.53 -4.69
C TYR A 897 69.69 70.72 -3.24
N LEU A 898 70.79 70.08 -2.82
CA LEU A 898 71.27 70.17 -1.46
C LEU A 898 71.59 71.63 -1.08
N GLU A 899 72.32 72.34 -1.93
CA GLU A 899 72.72 73.72 -1.69
C GLU A 899 71.54 74.70 -1.66
N GLU A 900 70.64 74.62 -2.64
CA GLU A 900 69.48 75.52 -2.71
C GLU A 900 68.51 75.26 -1.55
N CYS A 901 68.28 73.99 -1.19
CA CYS A 901 67.44 73.64 -0.04
C CYS A 901 68.06 74.09 1.28
N GLN A 902 69.36 73.83 1.49
CA GLN A 902 70.07 74.27 2.69
C GLN A 902 70.08 75.79 2.84
N ALA A 903 70.26 76.53 1.74
CA ALA A 903 70.24 77.98 1.75
C ALA A 903 68.90 78.54 2.24
N GLU A 904 67.79 77.87 1.93
CA GLU A 904 66.45 78.29 2.33
C GLU A 904 65.94 77.64 3.63
N GLY A 905 66.68 76.67 4.20
CA GLY A 905 66.30 75.90 5.39
C GLY A 905 65.26 74.82 5.12
N LEU A 906 65.16 74.37 3.87
CA LEU A 906 64.27 73.32 3.40
C LEU A 906 64.99 71.97 3.35
N LYS A 907 64.28 70.87 3.58
CA LYS A 907 64.83 69.51 3.51
C LYS A 907 64.99 69.05 2.07
N ALA A 908 66.22 68.76 1.65
CA ALA A 908 66.51 68.41 0.25
C ALA A 908 65.78 67.15 -0.22
N GLU A 909 65.60 66.16 0.67
CA GLU A 909 64.81 64.96 0.38
C GLU A 909 63.38 65.27 -0.09
N VAL A 910 62.76 66.33 0.40
CA VAL A 910 61.38 66.71 0.06
C VAL A 910 61.32 67.26 -1.36
N ALA A 911 62.13 68.29 -1.65
CA ALA A 911 62.15 68.92 -2.97
C ALA A 911 62.62 67.94 -4.05
N PHE A 912 63.64 67.14 -3.75
CA PHE A 912 64.17 66.14 -4.68
C PHE A 912 63.14 65.04 -4.99
N CYS A 913 62.52 64.43 -3.97
CA CYS A 913 61.50 63.40 -4.20
C CYS A 913 60.24 63.96 -4.90
N GLN A 914 59.83 65.19 -4.56
CA GLN A 914 58.75 65.86 -5.29
C GLN A 914 59.12 66.02 -6.77
N ALA A 915 60.33 66.45 -7.08
CA ALA A 915 60.76 66.58 -8.48
C ALA A 915 60.77 65.25 -9.23
N MET A 916 61.16 64.15 -8.57
CA MET A 916 61.11 62.81 -9.18
C MET A 916 59.68 62.37 -9.47
N LEU A 917 58.73 62.70 -8.59
CA LEU A 917 57.31 62.48 -8.84
C LEU A 917 56.80 63.31 -10.02
N GLU A 918 57.06 64.61 -10.02
CA GLU A 918 56.55 65.56 -11.02
C GLU A 918 57.11 65.31 -12.42
N THR A 919 58.37 64.92 -12.52
CA THR A 919 59.06 64.71 -13.80
C THR A 919 59.09 63.24 -14.25
N GLY A 920 58.64 62.31 -13.40
CA GLY A 920 58.80 60.87 -13.64
C GLY A 920 60.26 60.43 -13.67
N PHE A 921 61.08 60.94 -12.73
CA PHE A 921 62.54 60.81 -12.68
C PHE A 921 63.25 61.45 -13.89
N LEU A 922 62.96 62.71 -14.16
CA LEU A 922 63.52 63.51 -15.27
C LEU A 922 63.22 62.95 -16.68
N ARG A 923 62.18 62.13 -16.82
CA ARG A 923 61.73 61.63 -18.13
C ARG A 923 60.88 62.65 -18.89
N TYR A 924 60.12 63.47 -18.15
CA TYR A 924 59.14 64.44 -18.66
C TYR A 924 58.09 63.77 -19.56
N GLY A 925 56.91 63.48 -18.98
CA GLY A 925 55.79 62.85 -19.68
C GLY A 925 54.51 63.69 -19.73
N GLY A 926 54.56 64.93 -19.22
CA GLY A 926 53.41 65.84 -19.12
C GLY A 926 53.61 67.13 -19.92
N ASP A 927 52.88 68.18 -19.54
CA ASP A 927 52.92 69.47 -20.26
C ASP A 927 54.29 70.17 -20.19
N VAL A 928 55.05 69.94 -19.12
CA VAL A 928 56.40 70.50 -18.92
C VAL A 928 57.46 69.69 -19.66
N GLN A 929 58.32 70.39 -20.38
CA GLN A 929 59.40 69.83 -21.20
C GLN A 929 60.78 70.00 -20.54
N ILE A 930 61.71 69.10 -20.88
CA ILE A 930 63.06 69.04 -20.30
C ILE A 930 63.87 70.33 -20.46
N ASN A 931 63.64 71.09 -21.54
CA ASN A 931 64.35 72.35 -21.82
C ASN A 931 63.89 73.55 -20.98
N GLN A 932 62.82 73.41 -20.20
CA GLN A 932 62.28 74.49 -19.37
C GLN A 932 62.97 74.59 -18.01
N TYR A 933 63.77 73.59 -17.62
CA TYR A 933 64.37 73.45 -16.29
C TYR A 933 63.34 73.58 -15.15
N ASN A 934 62.09 73.18 -15.39
CA ASN A 934 61.00 73.25 -14.43
C ASN A 934 60.74 71.87 -13.83
N PHE A 935 61.26 71.63 -12.63
CA PHE A 935 61.26 70.31 -12.00
C PHE A 935 60.02 70.02 -11.15
N ALA A 936 59.13 71.00 -10.99
CA ALA A 936 58.00 70.89 -10.06
C ALA A 936 56.65 71.28 -10.68
N GLY A 937 56.60 71.35 -12.01
CA GLY A 937 55.36 71.71 -12.72
C GLY A 937 54.91 73.15 -12.51
N LEU A 938 55.81 74.07 -12.11
CA LEU A 938 55.42 75.43 -11.71
C LEU A 938 54.74 76.17 -12.86
N GLY A 939 53.48 76.57 -12.64
CA GLY A 939 52.69 77.30 -13.62
C GLY A 939 52.05 76.43 -14.72
N ALA A 940 52.28 75.12 -14.73
CA ALA A 940 51.51 74.21 -15.58
C ALA A 940 50.08 74.07 -15.02
N THR A 941 49.07 74.05 -15.89
CA THR A 941 47.65 73.98 -15.49
C THR A 941 46.90 72.77 -16.05
N GLY A 942 47.60 71.88 -16.78
CA GLY A 942 46.96 70.82 -17.57
C GLY A 942 46.60 71.30 -18.99
N ASN A 943 46.31 70.36 -19.88
CA ASN A 943 45.82 70.60 -21.25
C ASN A 943 46.82 71.31 -22.22
N GLY A 944 48.12 71.04 -22.09
CA GLY A 944 49.13 71.52 -23.05
C GLY A 944 49.73 72.90 -22.74
N ALA A 945 49.45 73.48 -21.57
CA ALA A 945 50.08 74.73 -21.12
C ALA A 945 51.47 74.43 -20.50
N PRO A 946 52.59 74.86 -21.11
CA PRO A 946 53.93 74.35 -20.77
C PRO A 946 54.47 74.84 -19.42
N GLY A 947 53.77 75.75 -18.73
CA GLY A 947 54.23 76.31 -17.46
C GLY A 947 55.47 77.22 -17.58
N ASN A 948 56.07 77.56 -16.44
CA ASN A 948 57.23 78.46 -16.36
C ASN A 948 58.51 77.81 -16.91
N SER A 949 59.45 78.63 -17.38
CA SER A 949 60.79 78.21 -17.81
C SER A 949 61.86 79.05 -17.15
N PHE A 950 62.98 78.43 -16.83
CA PHE A 950 64.09 79.04 -16.10
C PHE A 950 65.36 79.06 -16.96
N GLY A 951 66.33 79.91 -16.63
CA GLY A 951 67.54 80.08 -17.44
C GLY A 951 68.58 78.98 -17.25
N SER A 952 68.56 78.29 -16.11
CA SER A 952 69.47 77.20 -15.78
C SER A 952 68.82 76.17 -14.85
N VAL A 953 69.47 75.01 -14.66
CA VAL A 953 69.02 73.97 -13.73
C VAL A 953 68.95 74.51 -12.31
N ARG A 954 69.97 75.26 -11.87
CA ARG A 954 70.00 75.88 -10.54
C ARG A 954 68.87 76.89 -10.34
N GLU A 955 68.58 77.71 -11.34
CA GLU A 955 67.49 78.67 -11.25
C GLU A 955 66.12 77.97 -11.10
N GLY A 956 65.90 76.90 -11.85
CA GLY A 956 64.69 76.08 -11.76
C GLY A 956 64.50 75.38 -10.43
N ILE A 957 65.57 74.77 -9.90
CA ILE A 957 65.56 74.15 -8.56
C ILE A 957 65.28 75.21 -7.50
N ARG A 958 65.94 76.37 -7.58
CA ARG A 958 65.70 77.48 -6.65
C ARG A 958 64.24 77.92 -6.65
N ALA A 959 63.61 78.03 -7.82
CA ALA A 959 62.20 78.39 -7.91
C ALA A 959 61.29 77.38 -7.18
N GLN A 960 61.53 76.07 -7.35
CA GLN A 960 60.79 75.04 -6.63
C GLN A 960 60.97 75.15 -5.11
N VAL A 961 62.22 75.29 -4.64
CA VAL A 961 62.53 75.40 -3.21
C VAL A 961 61.84 76.62 -2.59
N GLN A 962 61.87 77.75 -3.29
CA GLN A 962 61.17 78.97 -2.87
C GLN A 962 59.66 78.74 -2.79
N HIS A 963 59.06 78.05 -3.78
CA HIS A 963 57.63 77.76 -3.77
C HIS A 963 57.23 76.83 -2.61
N LEU A 964 58.03 75.79 -2.33
CA LEU A 964 57.79 74.91 -1.19
C LEU A 964 57.95 75.66 0.14
N LYS A 965 58.96 76.52 0.27
CA LYS A 965 59.14 77.37 1.45
C LYS A 965 57.98 78.32 1.65
N ALA A 966 57.38 78.85 0.58
CA ALA A 966 56.18 79.67 0.68
C ALA A 966 55.05 78.90 1.37
N TYR A 967 54.81 77.66 0.96
CA TYR A 967 53.82 76.79 1.60
C TYR A 967 54.19 76.42 3.04
N ALA A 968 55.45 76.08 3.30
CA ALA A 968 55.89 75.53 4.57
C ALA A 968 56.14 76.58 5.66
N SER A 969 56.45 77.84 5.30
CA SER A 969 56.91 78.85 6.25
C SER A 969 56.51 80.28 5.90
N THR A 970 56.37 81.11 6.93
CA THR A 970 56.22 82.57 6.83
C THR A 970 57.56 83.32 6.89
N ALA A 971 58.69 82.65 7.09
CA ALA A 971 60.03 83.25 7.11
C ALA A 971 60.49 83.73 5.72
N GLY A 972 61.11 84.91 5.61
CA GLY A 972 61.56 85.46 4.32
C GLY A 972 62.51 84.54 3.52
N LEU A 973 62.64 84.81 2.21
CA LEU A 973 63.61 84.12 1.36
C LEU A 973 65.03 84.59 1.67
N ASN A 974 65.98 83.67 1.69
CA ASN A 974 67.39 83.96 1.93
C ASN A 974 68.14 84.27 0.62
N GLN A 975 67.66 83.74 -0.50
CA GLN A 975 68.17 84.01 -1.85
C GLN A 975 67.21 84.93 -2.63
N PRO A 976 67.68 85.61 -3.69
CA PRO A 976 66.82 86.39 -4.57
C PRO A 976 65.64 85.56 -5.11
N CYS A 977 64.43 86.12 -5.07
CA CYS A 977 63.23 85.45 -5.54
C CYS A 977 63.27 85.27 -7.06
N VAL A 978 63.28 84.02 -7.52
CA VAL A 978 63.20 83.64 -8.94
C VAL A 978 61.86 82.98 -9.27
N ASP A 979 61.12 82.51 -8.27
CA ASP A 979 59.75 82.04 -8.46
C ASP A 979 58.77 83.23 -8.61
N SER A 980 58.31 83.46 -9.84
CA SER A 980 57.31 84.49 -10.15
C SER A 980 55.95 84.26 -9.47
N ARG A 981 55.71 83.03 -8.98
CA ARG A 981 54.46 82.64 -8.30
C ARG A 981 54.54 82.72 -6.79
N PHE A 982 55.70 83.06 -6.21
CA PHE A 982 55.92 83.08 -4.76
C PHE A 982 54.88 83.94 -4.02
N GLN A 983 54.54 85.10 -4.60
CA GLN A 983 53.55 86.03 -4.04
C GLN A 983 52.10 85.51 -4.04
N TYR A 984 51.78 84.50 -4.85
CA TYR A 984 50.42 83.95 -4.94
C TYR A 984 50.15 82.86 -3.90
N VAL A 985 51.18 82.31 -3.26
CA VAL A 985 51.05 81.29 -2.23
C VAL A 985 50.70 81.95 -0.90
N LYS A 986 49.58 81.54 -0.28
CA LYS A 986 49.29 81.93 1.11
C LYS A 986 50.31 81.23 2.01
N ARG A 987 51.14 82.02 2.68
CA ARG A 987 52.35 81.50 3.30
C ARG A 987 52.09 80.69 4.58
N GLY A 988 52.87 79.64 4.80
CA GLY A 988 52.81 78.81 6.02
C GLY A 988 51.57 77.90 6.12
N THR A 989 50.86 77.66 5.02
CA THR A 989 49.63 76.85 5.03
C THR A 989 49.86 75.35 4.86
N ALA A 990 51.09 74.88 4.61
CA ALA A 990 51.41 73.45 4.53
C ALA A 990 52.80 73.17 5.14
N PRO A 991 52.95 73.22 6.48
CA PRO A 991 54.22 72.88 7.14
C PRO A 991 54.68 71.42 6.96
N TYR A 992 53.74 70.50 6.70
CA TYR A 992 54.00 69.06 6.52
C TYR A 992 53.85 68.64 5.05
N VAL A 993 54.64 67.65 4.62
CA VAL A 993 54.64 67.12 3.23
C VAL A 993 53.28 66.57 2.87
N GLU A 994 52.63 65.86 3.78
CA GLU A 994 51.28 65.29 3.61
C GLU A 994 50.23 66.36 3.32
N TRP A 995 50.47 67.60 3.75
CA TRP A 995 49.58 68.75 3.53
C TRP A 995 49.87 69.51 2.24
N LEU A 996 50.80 69.05 1.40
CA LEU A 996 50.92 69.54 0.03
C LEU A 996 49.73 69.10 -0.85
N GLY A 997 48.99 68.06 -0.46
CA GLY A 997 47.69 67.75 -1.07
C GLY A 997 46.59 68.66 -0.52
N ILE A 998 45.88 69.37 -1.40
CA ILE A 998 44.82 70.32 -0.99
C ILE A 998 43.69 69.60 -0.22
N GLN A 999 43.38 68.35 -0.57
CA GLN A 999 42.29 67.60 0.05
C GLN A 999 42.63 67.17 1.48
N GLU A 1000 43.90 66.87 1.75
CA GLU A 1000 44.38 66.40 3.05
C GLU A 1000 44.83 67.54 3.97
N ASN A 1001 44.95 68.75 3.43
CA ASN A 1001 45.36 69.91 4.18
C ASN A 1001 44.17 70.55 4.92
N PRO A 1002 44.22 70.70 6.26
CA PRO A 1002 43.14 71.29 7.05
C PRO A 1002 42.83 72.77 6.68
N TYR A 1003 43.75 73.47 6.03
CA TYR A 1003 43.54 74.84 5.55
C TYR A 1003 42.92 74.92 4.14
N GLY A 1004 42.69 73.77 3.48
CA GLY A 1004 42.17 73.70 2.11
C GLY A 1004 43.08 74.39 1.08
N LYS A 1005 44.39 74.45 1.36
CA LYS A 1005 45.45 75.00 0.51
C LYS A 1005 46.53 73.94 0.33
N GLY A 1006 47.35 74.03 -0.71
CA GLY A 1006 48.35 73.00 -0.98
C GLY A 1006 48.89 73.12 -2.39
N TRP A 1007 49.91 72.32 -2.69
CA TRP A 1007 50.58 72.28 -3.98
C TRP A 1007 49.70 71.69 -5.09
N ALA A 1008 49.03 70.57 -4.81
CA ALA A 1008 48.26 69.83 -5.82
C ALA A 1008 46.84 69.51 -5.36
N THR A 1009 45.90 69.47 -6.32
CA THR A 1009 44.50 69.07 -6.08
C THR A 1009 44.30 67.56 -6.00
N ALA A 1010 45.30 66.78 -6.45
CA ALA A 1010 45.26 65.33 -6.44
C ALA A 1010 45.21 64.78 -5.01
N LYS A 1011 44.31 63.81 -4.80
CA LYS A 1011 44.17 63.13 -3.51
C LYS A 1011 45.44 62.35 -3.17
N ASN A 1012 45.81 62.35 -1.90
CA ASN A 1012 47.00 61.71 -1.33
C ASN A 1012 48.33 62.21 -1.92
N TYR A 1013 48.37 63.37 -2.59
CA TYR A 1013 49.59 63.85 -3.24
C TYR A 1013 50.79 63.91 -2.28
N GLY A 1014 50.61 64.55 -1.12
CA GLY A 1014 51.66 64.64 -0.10
C GLY A 1014 52.03 63.27 0.50
N TYR A 1015 51.04 62.43 0.79
CA TYR A 1015 51.26 61.07 1.29
C TYR A 1015 52.04 60.19 0.29
N ASN A 1016 51.82 60.37 -1.01
CA ASN A 1016 52.56 59.64 -2.05
C ASN A 1016 54.03 60.04 -2.07
N ILE A 1017 54.36 61.32 -1.86
CA ILE A 1017 55.75 61.77 -1.75
C ILE A 1017 56.43 61.06 -0.57
N VAL A 1018 55.80 61.03 0.61
CA VAL A 1018 56.35 60.37 1.80
C VAL A 1018 56.49 58.87 1.60
N ASN A 1019 55.40 58.20 1.22
CA ASN A 1019 55.32 56.73 1.24
C ASN A 1019 55.98 56.07 0.03
N LEU A 1020 55.93 56.69 -1.15
CA LEU A 1020 56.37 56.07 -2.40
C LEU A 1020 57.74 56.55 -2.86
N TYR A 1021 58.17 57.74 -2.44
CA TYR A 1021 59.45 58.33 -2.87
C TYR A 1021 60.43 58.48 -1.72
N MET A 1022 60.09 59.24 -0.67
CA MET A 1022 61.01 59.50 0.44
C MET A 1022 61.36 58.22 1.22
N ALA A 1023 60.35 57.40 1.52
CA ALA A 1023 60.56 56.10 2.16
C ALA A 1023 61.45 55.14 1.35
N LYS A 1024 61.51 55.30 0.02
CA LYS A 1024 62.42 54.54 -0.85
C LYS A 1024 63.81 55.17 -0.88
N LEU A 1025 63.90 56.51 -1.01
CA LEU A 1025 65.17 57.24 -0.96
C LEU A 1025 65.97 56.90 0.30
N PHE A 1026 65.33 56.89 1.48
CA PHE A 1026 66.01 56.60 2.74
C PHE A 1026 66.55 55.17 2.89
N ARG A 1027 66.25 54.26 1.95
CA ARG A 1027 66.79 52.90 1.94
C ARG A 1027 68.12 52.79 1.16
N TYR A 1028 68.45 53.81 0.38
CA TYR A 1028 69.77 53.98 -0.24
C TYR A 1028 70.68 54.71 0.73
#